data_AF-A0A535QK21-F1
#
_entry.id   AF-A0A535QK21-F1
#
_cell.length_a   1.000
_cell.length_b   1.000
_cell.length_c   1.000
_cell.angle_alpha   90.00
_cell.angle_beta   90.00
_cell.angle_gamma   90.00
#
_symmetry.space_group_name_H-M   'P 1'
#
loop_
_entity.id
_entity.type
_entity.pdbx_description
1 polymer ?
#
loop_
_entity_poly.entity_id
_entity_poly.type
_entity_poly.pdbx_seq_one_letter_code
_entity_poly.pdbx_strand_id
1 'polypeptide(L)'
;MLFKDYEQEHLVHSPIRTQYLRIKEQNPDAILFFRMGDFFELFDDDAEIVARELEIALTRRDFGRGEKSPMAGIPHHAVDGYIARLVSKGYRVAVCEQTSDPALSKGLVDREVIRIVTPGTVIDPAMLAAKRNNFLAGVVTGRDAVGIAYVDITTGEFAVTQFSTPEPELALQQELARVGPAEVIIEAHYSRLGSRKRRWLATVMNEKQVTKIGSNGNANAEIPDLDEEDEDDIAPLTKLLTGVAGHVTPYDARYFTEDDARHRLLTHFEVASLEGFGCAHLPHAIRAAGAVLAYLQETQKGLLQHLTALETYYTNGFMTLDTHTRRNLELFETGRSGSVKGSLLWVLDKTRSPMGGRLMRRWISQPLLDISILEQRQQVISELLGNTLLQARLVEALKKAGDIERLTNRVRQRIASPRDLVALASGLRAADEVRSSLPENAAAQMPSLVQIMRRLSNNDDIITLIESAIVDEPPLSTSEGGVIRPSFSDELDQIKHASKDGQKWMAELEQRERRRTGINNLKVGYNKGPGYYIEVTNANASRVPANYIRKQTLTNSERYITPDLKEYETLILNAQERIGKLETELFAQLRADIAIHAAEQILDTAHAIAEIDVYLSLAQVAAQHNYCRPQLNESDTIHIVAGRHPVVEQAQAETPFIPNDTNLSNSEAQICIITGPNMAGKSTYLRQVALITLMAQ
;
A
#
# COMPACT_ATOMS: atom_id res chain seq x y z
N MET A 1 30.82 -47.05 -7.06
CA MET A 1 29.45 -46.52 -6.97
C MET A 1 28.84 -46.54 -8.35
N LEU A 2 27.78 -47.33 -8.54
CA LEU A 2 26.99 -47.31 -9.76
C LEU A 2 26.16 -46.02 -9.78
N PHE A 3 25.78 -45.51 -10.96
CA PHE A 3 24.92 -44.32 -11.11
C PHE A 3 23.63 -44.38 -10.25
N LYS A 4 23.15 -45.60 -9.96
CA LYS A 4 22.01 -45.85 -9.06
C LYS A 4 22.29 -45.53 -7.59
N ASP A 5 23.51 -45.73 -7.12
CA ASP A 5 23.90 -45.43 -5.73
C ASP A 5 24.08 -43.92 -5.54
N TYR A 6 24.54 -43.21 -6.58
CA TYR A 6 24.67 -41.75 -6.60
C TYR A 6 23.31 -41.02 -6.65
N GLU A 7 22.32 -41.55 -7.39
CA GLU A 7 20.94 -41.03 -7.34
C GLU A 7 20.21 -41.33 -6.01
N GLN A 8 20.65 -42.34 -5.26
CA GLN A 8 20.11 -42.65 -3.93
C GLN A 8 20.68 -41.74 -2.83
N GLU A 9 21.95 -41.34 -2.93
CA GLU A 9 22.59 -40.41 -1.99
C GLU A 9 22.33 -38.93 -2.32
N HIS A 10 21.94 -38.59 -3.55
CA HIS A 10 21.62 -37.23 -3.98
C HIS A 10 20.22 -37.18 -4.61
N LEU A 11 19.22 -36.81 -3.79
CA LEU A 11 17.82 -36.66 -4.21
C LEU A 11 17.68 -35.67 -5.38
N VAL A 12 17.63 -36.19 -6.61
CA VAL A 12 17.33 -35.38 -7.81
C VAL A 12 15.85 -35.01 -7.78
N HIS A 13 15.54 -33.81 -7.28
CA HIS A 13 14.20 -33.24 -7.31
C HIS A 13 13.71 -33.02 -8.75
N SER A 14 12.39 -33.03 -8.94
CA SER A 14 11.83 -32.63 -10.24
C SER A 14 12.20 -31.17 -10.55
N PRO A 15 12.33 -30.79 -11.84
CA PRO A 15 12.82 -29.46 -12.21
C PRO A 15 12.05 -28.31 -11.55
N ILE A 16 10.73 -28.43 -11.45
CA ILE A 16 9.86 -27.44 -10.78
C ILE A 16 10.13 -27.36 -9.27
N ARG A 17 10.37 -28.50 -8.61
CA ARG A 17 10.66 -28.55 -7.17
C ARG A 17 12.04 -27.97 -6.88
N THR A 18 13.04 -28.27 -7.72
CA THR A 18 14.38 -27.66 -7.62
C THR A 18 14.30 -26.13 -7.78
N GLN A 19 13.52 -25.64 -8.75
CA GLN A 19 13.32 -24.21 -8.95
C GLN A 19 12.63 -23.55 -7.74
N TYR A 20 11.58 -24.18 -7.18
CA TYR A 20 10.92 -23.70 -5.96
C TYR A 20 11.89 -23.60 -4.78
N LEU A 21 12.61 -24.69 -4.48
CA LEU A 21 13.55 -24.74 -3.33
C LEU A 21 14.67 -23.70 -3.47
N ARG A 22 15.21 -23.50 -4.69
CA ARG A 22 16.21 -22.47 -4.96
C ARG A 22 15.68 -21.07 -4.66
N ILE A 23 14.44 -20.76 -5.07
CA ILE A 23 13.84 -19.44 -4.82
C ILE A 23 13.50 -19.27 -3.33
N LYS A 24 13.04 -20.35 -2.68
CA LYS A 24 12.73 -20.34 -1.25
C LYS A 24 13.98 -20.17 -0.39
N GLU A 25 15.11 -20.76 -0.78
CA GLU A 25 16.41 -20.57 -0.12
C GLU A 25 16.87 -19.10 -0.13
N GLN A 26 16.52 -18.35 -1.18
CA GLN A 26 16.79 -16.91 -1.26
C GLN A 26 15.85 -16.07 -0.37
N ASN A 27 14.68 -16.62 0.01
CA ASN A 27 13.64 -15.94 0.79
C ASN A 27 13.17 -16.80 1.97
N PRO A 28 14.08 -17.21 2.88
CA PRO A 28 13.76 -18.21 3.90
C PRO A 28 12.72 -17.71 4.90
N ASP A 29 12.73 -16.42 5.22
CA ASP A 29 11.84 -15.78 6.18
C ASP A 29 10.51 -15.30 5.61
N ALA A 30 10.25 -15.51 4.31
CA ALA A 30 9.04 -15.06 3.63
C ALA A 30 8.20 -16.22 3.12
N ILE A 31 6.88 -16.19 3.31
CA ILE A 31 5.95 -17.13 2.68
C ILE A 31 6.02 -16.96 1.16
N LEU A 32 6.37 -18.03 0.43
CA LEU A 32 6.62 -17.97 -1.01
C LEU A 32 5.34 -18.34 -1.78
N PHE A 33 4.72 -17.33 -2.39
CA PHE A 33 3.64 -17.50 -3.34
C PHE A 33 4.25 -17.83 -4.71
N PHE A 34 4.24 -19.10 -5.10
CA PHE A 34 4.89 -19.57 -6.32
C PHE A 34 3.89 -19.76 -7.47
N ARG A 35 4.00 -18.94 -8.53
CA ARG A 35 3.05 -18.96 -9.66
C ARG A 35 3.10 -20.27 -10.46
N MET A 36 1.96 -20.97 -10.51
CA MET A 36 1.78 -22.15 -11.36
C MET A 36 0.44 -22.11 -12.10
N GLY A 37 0.50 -21.84 -13.40
CA GLY A 37 -0.71 -21.74 -14.23
C GLY A 37 -1.60 -20.60 -13.72
N ASP A 38 -2.85 -20.90 -13.37
CA ASP A 38 -3.82 -19.91 -12.85
C ASP A 38 -3.82 -19.76 -11.33
N PHE A 39 -2.91 -20.42 -10.62
CA PHE A 39 -2.81 -20.38 -9.17
C PHE A 39 -1.45 -19.85 -8.69
N PHE A 40 -1.42 -19.37 -7.46
CA PHE A 40 -0.23 -19.36 -6.62
C PHE A 40 -0.29 -20.57 -5.71
N GLU A 41 0.77 -21.36 -5.73
CA GLU A 41 0.90 -22.54 -4.89
C GLU A 41 2.01 -22.31 -3.85
N LEU A 42 1.78 -22.85 -2.67
CA LEU A 42 2.71 -22.85 -1.55
C LEU A 42 2.97 -24.29 -1.14
N PHE A 43 4.17 -24.58 -0.66
CA PHE A 43 4.58 -25.94 -0.31
C PHE A 43 5.20 -26.02 1.08
N ASP A 44 5.15 -27.23 1.65
CA ASP A 44 5.76 -27.55 2.95
C ASP A 44 5.20 -26.65 4.06
N ASP A 45 6.05 -26.13 4.95
CA ASP A 45 5.66 -25.25 6.07
C ASP A 45 4.83 -24.02 5.62
N ASP A 46 5.15 -23.43 4.46
CA ASP A 46 4.39 -22.30 3.94
C ASP A 46 2.93 -22.70 3.66
N ALA A 47 2.72 -23.91 3.15
CA ALA A 47 1.37 -24.43 2.90
C ALA A 47 0.61 -24.63 4.21
N GLU A 48 1.26 -25.14 5.25
CA GLU A 48 0.64 -25.39 6.55
C GLU A 48 0.29 -24.09 7.28
N ILE A 49 1.23 -23.12 7.27
CA ILE A 49 0.99 -21.78 7.81
C ILE A 49 -0.19 -21.14 7.08
N VAL A 50 -0.16 -21.10 5.76
CA VAL A 50 -1.23 -20.43 4.99
C VAL A 50 -2.57 -21.14 5.16
N ALA A 51 -2.61 -22.48 5.17
CA ALA A 51 -3.84 -23.23 5.41
C ALA A 51 -4.45 -22.91 6.78
N ARG A 52 -3.63 -22.85 7.84
CA ARG A 52 -4.07 -22.51 9.20
C ARG A 52 -4.52 -21.06 9.30
N GLU A 53 -3.69 -20.13 8.82
CA GLU A 53 -3.92 -18.70 9.03
C GLU A 53 -5.05 -18.15 8.16
N LEU A 54 -5.24 -18.70 6.96
CA LEU A 54 -6.24 -18.23 6.00
C LEU A 54 -7.48 -19.11 5.94
N GLU A 55 -7.49 -20.24 6.66
CA GLU A 55 -8.56 -21.24 6.69
C GLU A 55 -8.85 -21.82 5.29
N ILE A 56 -7.78 -22.13 4.55
CA ILE A 56 -7.87 -22.75 3.22
C ILE A 56 -7.47 -24.22 3.25
N ALA A 57 -7.89 -24.99 2.25
CA ALA A 57 -7.65 -26.42 2.20
C ALA A 57 -6.15 -26.75 2.08
N LEU A 58 -5.63 -27.52 3.04
CA LEU A 58 -4.32 -28.15 2.95
C LEU A 58 -4.44 -29.46 2.17
N THR A 59 -3.72 -29.56 1.06
CA THR A 59 -3.67 -30.74 0.20
C THR A 59 -2.24 -31.26 0.11
N ARG A 60 -1.99 -32.23 -0.78
CA ARG A 60 -0.63 -32.74 -1.03
C ARG A 60 -0.38 -32.85 -2.52
N ARG A 61 0.80 -32.42 -2.96
CA ARG A 61 1.25 -32.54 -4.35
C ARG A 61 2.33 -33.60 -4.49
N ASP A 62 2.19 -34.45 -5.49
CA ASP A 62 3.24 -35.39 -5.90
C ASP A 62 4.10 -34.71 -6.97
N PHE A 63 5.40 -34.62 -6.72
CA PHE A 63 6.37 -34.05 -7.66
C PHE A 63 7.02 -35.10 -8.56
N GLY A 64 6.49 -36.32 -8.57
CA GLY A 64 7.08 -37.49 -9.22
C GLY A 64 8.01 -38.23 -8.26
N ARG A 65 7.95 -39.57 -8.29
CA ARG A 65 8.75 -40.52 -7.46
C ARG A 65 8.22 -40.79 -6.04
N GLY A 66 6.98 -40.42 -5.72
CA GLY A 66 6.25 -40.94 -4.56
C GLY A 66 6.38 -40.14 -3.26
N GLU A 67 7.11 -39.02 -3.28
CA GLU A 67 7.11 -38.03 -2.20
C GLU A 67 5.96 -37.04 -2.39
N LYS A 68 5.07 -36.96 -1.39
CA LYS A 68 3.95 -36.02 -1.35
C LYS A 68 4.28 -34.87 -0.41
N SER A 69 4.40 -33.65 -0.93
CA SER A 69 4.65 -32.44 -0.14
C SER A 69 3.31 -31.74 0.20
N PRO A 70 3.12 -31.20 1.42
CA PRO A 70 2.00 -30.32 1.76
C PRO A 70 1.85 -29.19 0.73
N MET A 71 0.63 -28.87 0.35
CA MET A 71 0.34 -27.85 -0.65
C MET A 71 -0.94 -27.08 -0.33
N ALA A 72 -0.87 -25.76 -0.41
CA ALA A 72 -2.02 -24.86 -0.40
C ALA A 72 -2.02 -24.03 -1.69
N GLY A 73 -3.20 -23.74 -2.24
CA GLY A 73 -3.34 -23.06 -3.53
C GLY A 73 -4.35 -21.93 -3.48
N ILE A 74 -4.00 -20.79 -4.07
CA ILE A 74 -4.83 -19.59 -4.13
C ILE A 74 -4.98 -19.14 -5.59
N PRO A 75 -6.21 -18.86 -6.09
CA PRO A 75 -6.39 -18.33 -7.44
C PRO A 75 -5.70 -16.98 -7.60
N HIS A 76 -4.99 -16.77 -8.70
CA HIS A 76 -4.14 -15.59 -8.86
C HIS A 76 -4.89 -14.26 -8.87
N HIS A 77 -6.06 -14.22 -9.47
CA HIS A 77 -6.93 -13.04 -9.51
C HIS A 77 -7.47 -12.65 -8.13
N ALA A 78 -7.36 -13.52 -7.13
CA ALA A 78 -7.80 -13.28 -5.76
C ALA A 78 -6.63 -13.11 -4.78
N VAL A 79 -5.38 -13.21 -5.24
CA VAL A 79 -4.19 -13.35 -4.38
C VAL A 79 -4.01 -12.18 -3.41
N ASP A 80 -4.31 -10.97 -3.84
CA ASP A 80 -4.07 -9.75 -3.07
C ASP A 80 -4.85 -9.75 -1.75
N GLY A 81 -6.10 -10.20 -1.74
CA GLY A 81 -6.89 -10.31 -0.50
C GLY A 81 -6.29 -11.30 0.51
N TYR A 82 -5.66 -12.38 0.04
CA TYR A 82 -4.99 -13.35 0.90
C TYR A 82 -3.64 -12.82 1.42
N ILE A 83 -2.88 -12.14 0.57
CA ILE A 83 -1.64 -11.46 0.97
C ILE A 83 -1.95 -10.43 2.06
N ALA A 84 -2.99 -9.60 1.88
CA ALA A 84 -3.39 -8.60 2.87
C ALA A 84 -3.66 -9.21 4.25
N ARG A 85 -4.35 -10.35 4.30
CA ARG A 85 -4.64 -11.08 5.54
C ARG A 85 -3.37 -11.59 6.22
N LEU A 86 -2.44 -12.20 5.46
CA LEU A 86 -1.16 -12.67 5.99
C LEU A 86 -0.31 -11.50 6.52
N VAL A 87 -0.20 -10.43 5.73
CA VAL A 87 0.56 -9.24 6.09
C VAL A 87 -0.02 -8.56 7.33
N SER A 88 -1.35 -8.51 7.47
CA SER A 88 -2.00 -7.97 8.70
C SER A 88 -1.68 -8.78 9.97
N LYS A 89 -1.26 -10.03 9.81
CA LYS A 89 -0.79 -10.92 10.90
C LYS A 89 0.73 -10.86 11.10
N GLY A 90 1.44 -9.99 10.37
CA GLY A 90 2.89 -9.82 10.48
C GLY A 90 3.72 -10.75 9.57
N TYR A 91 3.09 -11.50 8.66
CA TYR A 91 3.86 -12.35 7.75
C TYR A 91 4.48 -11.56 6.60
N ARG A 92 5.75 -11.86 6.30
CA ARG A 92 6.44 -11.46 5.09
C ARG A 92 6.04 -12.39 3.94
N VAL A 93 5.68 -11.84 2.78
CA VAL A 93 5.21 -12.64 1.63
C VAL A 93 6.04 -12.31 0.38
N ALA A 94 6.67 -13.32 -0.21
CA ALA A 94 7.38 -13.20 -1.48
C ALA A 94 6.48 -13.68 -2.63
N VAL A 95 6.23 -12.81 -3.62
CA VAL A 95 5.40 -13.13 -4.79
C VAL A 95 6.32 -13.48 -5.96
N CYS A 96 6.30 -14.75 -6.36
CA CYS A 96 7.10 -15.28 -7.43
C CYS A 96 6.25 -15.51 -8.67
N GLU A 97 6.53 -14.75 -9.73
CA GLU A 97 5.81 -14.76 -11.00
C GLU A 97 6.58 -15.46 -12.11
N GLN A 98 5.87 -15.82 -13.18
CA GLN A 98 6.46 -16.33 -14.42
C GLN A 98 7.00 -15.16 -15.26
N THR A 99 8.31 -15.16 -15.54
CA THR A 99 8.97 -14.07 -16.28
C THR A 99 9.14 -14.38 -17.77
N SER A 100 9.06 -15.65 -18.18
CA SER A 100 9.10 -16.06 -19.58
C SER A 100 7.70 -16.47 -20.08
N ASP A 101 7.42 -16.22 -21.35
CA ASP A 101 6.16 -16.65 -21.97
C ASP A 101 6.11 -18.20 -22.02
N PRO A 102 5.12 -18.84 -21.37
CA PRO A 102 4.96 -20.29 -21.42
C PRO A 102 4.82 -20.87 -22.83
N ALA A 103 4.28 -20.10 -23.78
CA ALA A 103 4.09 -20.53 -25.17
C ALA A 103 5.40 -20.52 -25.98
N LEU A 104 6.36 -19.66 -25.61
CA LEU A 104 7.66 -19.54 -26.27
C LEU A 104 8.76 -20.37 -25.57
N SER A 105 8.52 -20.78 -24.33
CA SER A 105 9.50 -21.50 -23.51
C SER A 105 9.56 -22.99 -23.87
N LYS A 106 10.67 -23.47 -24.43
CA LYS A 106 10.96 -24.92 -24.53
C LYS A 106 11.45 -25.46 -23.18
N GLY A 107 10.53 -25.81 -22.29
CA GLY A 107 10.85 -26.44 -21.00
C GLY A 107 10.21 -25.77 -19.79
N LEU A 108 10.93 -25.72 -18.67
CA LEU A 108 10.48 -25.08 -17.43
C LEU A 108 10.44 -23.56 -17.62
N VAL A 109 9.29 -22.93 -17.33
CA VAL A 109 9.12 -21.48 -17.36
C VAL A 109 10.01 -20.82 -16.30
N ASP A 110 10.68 -19.74 -16.66
CA ASP A 110 11.50 -18.97 -15.74
C ASP A 110 10.62 -18.23 -14.74
N ARG A 111 11.13 -18.13 -13.50
CA ARG A 111 10.40 -17.57 -12.37
C ARG A 111 11.31 -16.76 -11.50
N GLU A 112 10.83 -15.60 -11.09
CA GLU A 112 11.54 -14.68 -10.23
C GLU A 112 10.58 -14.08 -9.20
N VAL A 113 11.11 -13.70 -8.04
CA VAL A 113 10.36 -12.93 -7.05
C VAL A 113 10.28 -11.50 -7.57
N ILE A 114 9.07 -11.06 -7.93
CA ILE A 114 8.83 -9.74 -8.48
C ILE A 114 8.59 -8.68 -7.40
N ARG A 115 8.09 -9.11 -6.22
CA ARG A 115 7.87 -8.24 -5.07
C ARG A 115 7.88 -9.03 -3.77
N ILE A 116 8.27 -8.37 -2.70
CA ILE A 116 8.13 -8.87 -1.34
C ILE A 116 7.24 -7.89 -0.57
N VAL A 117 6.13 -8.39 -0.03
CA VAL A 117 5.17 -7.58 0.71
C VAL A 117 5.37 -7.83 2.20
N THR A 118 5.56 -6.74 2.94
CA THR A 118 5.70 -6.73 4.41
C THR A 118 4.70 -5.73 4.99
N PRO A 119 4.40 -5.77 6.31
CA PRO A 119 3.42 -4.87 6.91
C PRO A 119 3.69 -3.38 6.65
N GLY A 120 4.97 -2.95 6.64
CA GLY A 120 5.36 -1.57 6.40
C GLY A 120 5.55 -1.19 4.92
N THR A 121 5.50 -2.15 3.99
CA THR A 121 5.82 -1.92 2.56
C THR A 121 4.66 -2.16 1.61
N VAL A 122 3.43 -2.17 2.14
CA VAL A 122 2.20 -2.30 1.35
C VAL A 122 1.96 -1.05 0.50
N ILE A 123 1.74 -1.26 -0.80
CA ILE A 123 1.50 -0.20 -1.80
C ILE A 123 0.15 -0.32 -2.51
N ASP A 124 -0.49 -1.48 -2.38
CA ASP A 124 -1.74 -1.78 -3.06
C ASP A 124 -2.89 -1.06 -2.34
N PRO A 125 -3.66 -0.20 -3.03
CA PRO A 125 -4.78 0.51 -2.43
C PRO A 125 -5.82 -0.41 -1.78
N ALA A 126 -6.01 -1.63 -2.30
CA ALA A 126 -6.97 -2.59 -1.75
C ALA A 126 -6.53 -3.13 -0.36
N MET A 127 -5.24 -3.05 -0.04
CA MET A 127 -4.67 -3.51 1.23
C MET A 127 -4.45 -2.37 2.24
N LEU A 128 -4.62 -1.11 1.81
CA LEU A 128 -4.34 0.07 2.63
C LEU A 128 -5.62 0.65 3.24
N ALA A 129 -5.52 1.05 4.50
CA ALA A 129 -6.52 1.92 5.09
C ALA A 129 -6.47 3.30 4.40
N ALA A 130 -7.61 3.76 3.88
CA ALA A 130 -7.68 5.02 3.14
C ALA A 130 -7.23 6.23 4.00
N LYS A 131 -7.77 6.36 5.22
CA LYS A 131 -7.53 7.49 6.14
C LYS A 131 -6.36 7.26 7.12
N ARG A 132 -5.47 6.31 6.87
CA ARG A 132 -4.31 6.03 7.75
C ARG A 132 -3.04 5.82 6.92
N ASN A 133 -1.95 6.40 7.36
CA ASN A 133 -0.61 6.11 6.83
C ASN A 133 -0.16 4.69 7.17
N ASN A 134 0.68 4.13 6.31
CA ASN A 134 1.25 2.80 6.50
C ASN A 134 2.77 2.89 6.62
N PHE A 135 3.24 3.37 7.78
CA PHE A 135 4.66 3.63 7.99
C PHE A 135 5.46 2.34 8.22
N LEU A 136 6.59 2.24 7.53
CA LEU A 136 7.75 1.45 7.95
C LEU A 136 8.67 2.37 8.77
N ALA A 137 9.14 1.93 9.92
CA ALA A 137 10.13 2.67 10.71
C ALA A 137 11.39 1.85 10.94
N GLY A 138 12.54 2.52 11.04
CA GLY A 138 13.78 1.96 11.55
C GLY A 138 14.20 2.70 12.80
N VAL A 139 14.77 1.98 13.75
CA VAL A 139 15.13 2.55 15.06
C VAL A 139 16.52 2.10 15.48
N VAL A 140 17.25 3.00 16.12
CA VAL A 140 18.59 2.76 16.64
C VAL A 140 18.69 3.37 18.03
N THR A 141 18.95 2.53 19.03
CA THR A 141 19.13 2.95 20.42
C THR A 141 20.61 2.96 20.79
N GLY A 142 21.09 4.10 21.28
CA GLY A 142 22.38 4.23 21.95
C GLY A 142 22.21 4.33 23.46
N ARG A 143 23.31 4.59 24.17
CA ARG A 143 23.31 4.73 25.65
C ARG A 143 22.45 5.90 26.12
N ASP A 144 22.63 7.07 25.51
CA ASP A 144 21.99 8.33 25.90
C ASP A 144 21.33 9.01 24.68
N ALA A 145 20.98 8.23 23.66
CA ALA A 145 20.37 8.73 22.44
C ALA A 145 19.51 7.68 21.76
N VAL A 146 18.54 8.12 20.97
CA VAL A 146 17.76 7.27 20.08
C VAL A 146 17.56 7.97 18.75
N GLY A 147 17.75 7.24 17.66
CA GLY A 147 17.48 7.68 16.29
C GLY A 147 16.30 6.91 15.71
N ILE A 148 15.41 7.62 15.04
CA ILE A 148 14.21 7.07 14.42
C ILE A 148 14.12 7.61 13.00
N ALA A 149 13.82 6.72 12.07
CA ALA A 149 13.45 7.06 10.71
C ALA A 149 12.13 6.37 10.39
N TYR A 150 11.22 7.03 9.69
CA TYR A 150 10.00 6.38 9.20
C TYR A 150 9.64 6.85 7.80
N VAL A 151 9.01 5.97 7.03
CA VAL A 151 8.64 6.19 5.64
C VAL A 151 7.25 5.64 5.36
N ASP A 152 6.43 6.38 4.64
CA ASP A 152 5.23 5.88 3.96
C ASP A 152 5.48 5.97 2.46
N ILE A 153 5.80 4.83 1.85
CA ILE A 153 6.11 4.75 0.43
C ILE A 153 4.91 5.19 -0.44
N THR A 154 3.68 5.14 0.07
CA THR A 154 2.49 5.51 -0.71
C THR A 154 2.24 7.00 -0.78
N THR A 155 2.77 7.78 0.17
CA THR A 155 2.71 9.25 0.17
C THR A 155 4.05 9.90 -0.17
N GLY A 156 5.14 9.14 -0.13
CA GLY A 156 6.49 9.65 -0.32
C GLY A 156 7.07 10.35 0.91
N GLU A 157 6.36 10.32 2.04
CA GLU A 157 6.85 10.87 3.31
C GLU A 157 8.02 10.02 3.81
N PHE A 158 9.17 10.65 4.04
CA PHE A 158 10.33 10.04 4.68
C PHE A 158 10.96 11.03 5.65
N ALA A 159 10.92 10.69 6.93
CA ALA A 159 11.31 11.62 7.99
C ALA A 159 12.21 10.95 9.02
N VAL A 160 13.09 11.76 9.63
CA VAL A 160 14.09 11.33 10.61
C VAL A 160 14.15 12.25 11.81
N THR A 161 14.51 11.69 12.96
CA THR A 161 14.79 12.46 14.17
C THR A 161 15.77 11.72 15.06
N GLN A 162 16.40 12.46 15.98
CA GLN A 162 17.23 11.90 17.03
C GLN A 162 17.02 12.68 18.33
N PHE A 163 16.84 11.95 19.43
CA PHE A 163 16.76 12.51 20.77
C PHE A 163 18.03 12.18 21.53
N SER A 164 18.61 13.16 22.22
CA SER A 164 19.63 12.95 23.25
C SER A 164 18.92 12.95 24.61
N THR A 165 18.89 11.82 25.29
CA THR A 165 18.10 11.64 26.52
C THR A 165 18.71 10.54 27.40
N PRO A 166 18.67 10.68 28.74
CA PRO A 166 19.06 9.61 29.65
C PRO A 166 18.08 8.43 29.64
N GLU A 167 16.87 8.59 29.06
CA GLU A 167 15.82 7.57 28.99
C GLU A 167 15.44 7.25 27.53
N PRO A 168 16.36 6.67 26.73
CA PRO A 168 16.14 6.44 25.29
C PRO A 168 14.97 5.48 25.01
N GLU A 169 14.74 4.48 25.86
CA GLU A 169 13.65 3.52 25.71
C GLU A 169 12.26 4.18 25.85
N LEU A 170 12.10 5.07 26.83
CA LEU A 170 10.85 5.80 27.04
C LEU A 170 10.59 6.76 25.87
N ALA A 171 11.60 7.52 25.45
CA ALA A 171 11.50 8.42 24.30
C ALA A 171 11.13 7.65 23.02
N LEU A 172 11.73 6.48 22.81
CA LEU A 172 11.41 5.59 21.69
C LEU A 172 9.94 5.15 21.72
N GLN A 173 9.45 4.68 22.88
CA GLN A 173 8.05 4.24 23.02
C GLN A 173 7.06 5.38 22.76
N GLN A 174 7.31 6.56 23.33
CA GLN A 174 6.46 7.74 23.12
C GLN A 174 6.39 8.12 21.65
N GLU A 175 7.53 8.09 20.96
CA GLU A 175 7.61 8.51 19.58
C GLU A 175 7.02 7.49 18.61
N LEU A 176 7.24 6.19 18.84
CA LEU A 176 6.59 5.16 18.03
C LEU A 176 5.08 5.11 18.28
N ALA A 177 4.60 5.42 19.49
CA ALA A 177 3.16 5.55 19.77
C ALA A 177 2.53 6.74 19.02
N ARG A 178 3.33 7.78 18.76
CA ARG A 178 2.95 8.94 17.96
C ARG A 178 2.90 8.63 16.47
N VAL A 179 3.95 8.02 15.94
CA VAL A 179 4.08 7.65 14.52
C VAL A 179 3.09 6.53 14.15
N GLY A 180 2.91 5.55 15.04
CA GLY A 180 2.04 4.38 14.83
C GLY A 180 2.42 3.51 13.63
N PRO A 181 3.69 3.09 13.47
CA PRO A 181 4.15 2.35 12.31
C PRO A 181 3.53 0.96 12.22
N ALA A 182 3.27 0.52 10.99
CA ALA A 182 2.81 -0.83 10.69
C ALA A 182 3.94 -1.86 10.89
N GLU A 183 5.19 -1.44 10.68
CA GLU A 183 6.38 -2.27 10.86
C GLU A 183 7.56 -1.43 11.38
N VAL A 184 8.34 -2.00 12.29
CA VAL A 184 9.57 -1.42 12.82
C VAL A 184 10.73 -2.38 12.60
N ILE A 185 11.75 -1.98 11.85
CA ILE A 185 12.99 -2.71 11.73
C ILE A 185 13.96 -2.34 12.85
N ILE A 186 14.63 -3.35 13.39
CA ILE A 186 15.56 -3.20 14.52
C ILE A 186 16.86 -3.93 14.25
N GLU A 187 17.96 -3.40 14.78
CA GLU A 187 19.30 -3.94 14.62
C GLU A 187 19.44 -5.36 15.23
N ALA A 188 19.94 -6.31 14.44
CA ALA A 188 20.11 -7.71 14.84
C ALA A 188 21.43 -8.30 14.31
N HIS A 189 22.16 -9.04 15.15
CA HIS A 189 23.46 -9.63 14.77
C HIS A 189 23.32 -10.75 13.72
N TYR A 190 24.14 -10.69 12.67
CA TYR A 190 24.09 -11.61 11.54
C TYR A 190 24.29 -13.07 11.91
N SER A 191 25.18 -13.39 12.87
CA SER A 191 25.38 -14.77 13.35
C SER A 191 24.07 -15.37 13.86
N ARG A 192 23.30 -14.59 14.62
CA ARG A 192 22.01 -15.00 15.19
C ARG A 192 20.89 -15.04 14.15
N LEU A 193 20.82 -14.05 13.24
CA LEU A 193 19.92 -14.11 12.08
C LEU A 193 20.21 -15.34 11.21
N GLY A 194 21.48 -15.62 10.97
CA GLY A 194 21.95 -16.80 10.25
C GLY A 194 21.63 -18.09 10.98
N SER A 195 21.66 -18.13 12.31
CA SER A 195 21.23 -19.29 13.10
C SER A 195 19.71 -19.48 13.07
N ARG A 196 18.90 -18.40 13.11
CA ARG A 196 17.44 -18.46 12.90
C ARG A 196 17.07 -18.91 11.49
N LYS A 197 17.72 -18.33 10.47
CA LYS A 197 17.58 -18.73 9.05
C LYS A 197 18.04 -20.17 8.84
N ARG A 198 19.16 -20.60 9.43
CA ARG A 198 19.64 -22.00 9.39
C ARG A 198 18.71 -22.95 10.13
N ARG A 199 18.11 -22.56 11.25
CA ARG A 199 17.12 -23.37 11.98
C ARG A 199 15.85 -23.54 11.17
N TRP A 200 15.35 -22.47 10.55
CA TRP A 200 14.20 -22.51 9.65
C TRP A 200 14.52 -23.34 8.40
N LEU A 201 15.66 -23.09 7.73
CA LEU A 201 16.13 -23.88 6.59
C LEU A 201 16.35 -25.35 6.97
N ALA A 202 16.90 -25.65 8.15
CA ALA A 202 17.03 -27.01 8.65
C ALA A 202 15.66 -27.63 8.90
N THR A 203 14.69 -26.93 9.46
CA THR A 203 13.33 -27.47 9.64
C THR A 203 12.69 -27.81 8.27
N VAL A 204 12.79 -26.88 7.32
CA VAL A 204 12.23 -27.00 5.96
C VAL A 204 12.96 -28.03 5.09
N MET A 205 14.27 -28.23 5.31
CA MET A 205 15.10 -29.17 4.54
C MET A 205 15.27 -30.54 5.21
N ASN A 206 15.02 -30.68 6.52
CA ASN A 206 15.32 -31.88 7.31
C ASN A 206 14.10 -32.79 7.57
N GLU A 207 12.88 -32.42 7.12
CA GLU A 207 11.75 -33.38 7.09
C GLU A 207 12.01 -34.61 6.19
N LYS A 208 13.08 -34.59 5.38
CA LYS A 208 13.46 -35.70 4.49
C LYS A 208 14.33 -36.79 5.12
N GLN A 209 14.43 -36.87 6.45
CA GLN A 209 14.99 -38.07 7.10
C GLN A 209 14.00 -38.90 7.94
N VAL A 210 12.74 -38.48 8.13
CA VAL A 210 11.81 -39.18 9.05
C VAL A 210 10.69 -39.97 8.35
N THR A 211 10.67 -40.07 7.02
CA THR A 211 9.74 -40.99 6.34
C THR A 211 10.44 -42.11 5.58
N LYS A 212 11.14 -42.97 6.31
CA LYS A 212 11.12 -44.43 6.08
C LYS A 212 11.69 -45.18 7.29
N ILE A 213 10.93 -46.19 7.72
CA ILE A 213 11.24 -47.23 8.71
C ILE A 213 10.74 -46.90 10.13
N GLY A 214 9.51 -47.34 10.40
CA GLY A 214 9.15 -47.77 11.74
C GLY A 214 9.88 -49.08 12.06
N SER A 215 10.87 -48.99 12.95
CA SER A 215 11.19 -49.98 13.97
C SER A 215 12.32 -49.38 14.84
N ASN A 216 11.98 -49.04 16.07
CA ASN A 216 12.77 -48.31 17.08
C ASN A 216 12.70 -46.79 16.91
N GLY A 217 11.56 -46.25 17.34
CA GLY A 217 11.36 -44.81 17.44
C GLY A 217 12.48 -44.15 18.24
N ASN A 218 13.08 -43.14 17.63
CA ASN A 218 13.62 -42.02 18.37
C ASN A 218 13.11 -40.75 17.70
N ALA A 219 12.11 -40.11 18.31
CA ALA A 219 11.53 -38.84 17.87
C ALA A 219 12.44 -37.63 18.21
N ASN A 220 13.66 -37.90 18.68
CA ASN A 220 14.63 -36.92 19.16
C ASN A 220 15.83 -36.86 18.21
N ALA A 221 15.64 -36.44 16.97
CA ALA A 221 16.74 -35.74 16.33
C ALA A 221 16.86 -34.42 17.10
N GLU A 222 17.85 -34.33 18.00
CA GLU A 222 18.14 -33.10 18.74
C GLU A 222 18.33 -31.97 17.73
N ILE A 223 17.32 -31.09 17.66
CA ILE A 223 17.55 -29.71 17.26
C ILE A 223 18.66 -29.24 18.20
N PRO A 224 19.79 -28.69 17.72
CA PRO A 224 20.86 -28.27 18.61
C PRO A 224 20.26 -27.40 19.71
N ASP A 225 20.34 -27.88 20.95
CA ASP A 225 19.92 -27.10 22.10
C ASP A 225 20.74 -25.80 22.08
N LEU A 226 20.02 -24.70 22.20
CA LEU A 226 20.64 -23.40 22.45
C LEU A 226 21.37 -23.51 23.78
N ASP A 227 22.64 -23.13 23.81
CA ASP A 227 23.28 -22.83 25.08
C ASP A 227 22.39 -21.79 25.79
N GLU A 228 22.06 -22.01 27.07
CA GLU A 228 21.23 -21.10 27.89
C GLU A 228 21.83 -19.68 28.01
N GLU A 229 23.05 -19.45 27.50
CA GLU A 229 23.74 -18.17 27.41
C GLU A 229 23.37 -17.32 26.16
N ASP A 230 22.57 -17.84 25.23
CA ASP A 230 21.99 -17.07 24.11
C ASP A 230 20.77 -16.25 24.58
N GLU A 231 20.98 -15.28 25.48
CA GLU A 231 19.99 -14.23 25.72
C GLU A 231 19.68 -13.54 24.38
N ASP A 232 18.40 -13.51 24.03
CA ASP A 232 17.93 -12.95 22.77
C ASP A 232 18.09 -11.42 22.88
N ASP A 233 19.25 -10.84 22.51
CA ASP A 233 19.57 -9.38 22.66
C ASP A 233 18.50 -8.44 22.09
N ILE A 234 17.62 -8.97 21.24
CA ILE A 234 16.51 -8.29 20.58
C ILE A 234 15.21 -8.37 21.39
N ALA A 235 15.06 -9.35 22.28
CA ALA A 235 13.88 -9.54 23.12
C ALA A 235 13.56 -8.35 24.03
N PRO A 236 14.55 -7.64 24.64
CA PRO A 236 14.26 -6.41 25.38
C PRO A 236 13.56 -5.37 24.52
N LEU A 237 14.09 -5.09 23.32
CA LEU A 237 13.51 -4.11 22.40
C LEU A 237 12.19 -4.60 21.81
N THR A 238 12.07 -5.88 21.45
CA THR A 238 10.82 -6.45 20.93
C THR A 238 9.70 -6.36 21.97
N LYS A 239 10.02 -6.66 23.24
CA LYS A 239 9.10 -6.52 24.37
C LYS A 239 8.75 -5.05 24.62
N LEU A 240 9.73 -4.15 24.55
CA LEU A 240 9.53 -2.70 24.67
C LEU A 240 8.55 -2.17 23.61
N LEU A 241 8.65 -2.67 22.37
CA LEU A 241 7.86 -2.22 21.24
C LEU A 241 6.50 -2.91 21.12
N THR A 242 6.24 -3.93 21.92
CA THR A 242 4.98 -4.68 21.91
C THR A 242 3.81 -3.76 22.25
N GLY A 243 2.84 -3.64 21.33
CA GLY A 243 1.66 -2.78 21.49
C GLY A 243 1.86 -1.32 21.11
N VAL A 244 3.06 -0.94 20.69
CA VAL A 244 3.39 0.40 20.16
C VAL A 244 3.69 0.36 18.67
N ALA A 245 4.38 -0.69 18.22
CA ALA A 245 4.60 -1.03 16.82
C ALA A 245 3.58 -2.07 16.34
N GLY A 246 3.19 -2.04 15.06
CA GLY A 246 2.39 -3.10 14.45
C GLY A 246 3.13 -4.43 14.41
N HIS A 247 4.30 -4.45 13.77
CA HIS A 247 5.20 -5.59 13.70
C HIS A 247 6.65 -5.16 13.95
N VAL A 248 7.48 -6.05 14.52
CA VAL A 248 8.90 -5.79 14.79
C VAL A 248 9.74 -6.80 14.00
N THR A 249 10.56 -6.28 13.10
CA THR A 249 11.36 -7.06 12.15
C THR A 249 12.85 -6.95 12.48
N PRO A 250 13.50 -8.01 12.96
CA PRO A 250 14.95 -8.04 13.10
C PRO A 250 15.63 -7.88 11.74
N TYR A 251 16.56 -6.92 11.62
CA TYR A 251 17.28 -6.64 10.39
C TYR A 251 18.78 -6.56 10.65
N ASP A 252 19.57 -7.05 9.69
CA ASP A 252 21.00 -7.28 9.88
C ASP A 252 21.74 -5.98 10.23
N ALA A 253 22.49 -5.99 11.33
CA ALA A 253 23.23 -4.85 11.86
C ALA A 253 24.15 -4.19 10.84
N ARG A 254 24.65 -4.93 9.84
CA ARG A 254 25.45 -4.37 8.73
C ARG A 254 24.70 -3.32 7.90
N TYR A 255 23.36 -3.31 7.93
CA TYR A 255 22.58 -2.28 7.25
C TYR A 255 22.40 -1.00 8.08
N PHE A 256 22.75 -1.05 9.37
CA PHE A 256 22.69 0.05 10.32
C PHE A 256 24.07 0.68 10.58
N THR A 257 25.16 0.20 9.96
CA THR A 257 26.49 0.83 10.12
C THR A 257 26.46 2.27 9.64
N GLU A 258 27.01 3.22 10.40
CA GLU A 258 26.86 4.66 10.09
C GLU A 258 27.42 5.04 8.73
N ASP A 259 28.64 4.62 8.41
CA ASP A 259 29.30 4.98 7.14
C ASP A 259 28.54 4.44 5.93
N ASP A 260 28.10 3.17 5.99
CA ASP A 260 27.31 2.54 4.93
C ASP A 260 25.93 3.17 4.79
N ALA A 261 25.27 3.46 5.92
CA ALA A 261 23.96 4.11 5.95
C ALA A 261 24.04 5.52 5.35
N ARG A 262 25.05 6.30 5.75
CA ARG A 262 25.33 7.63 5.20
C ARG A 262 25.59 7.55 3.70
N HIS A 263 26.48 6.65 3.27
CA HIS A 263 26.77 6.46 1.85
C HIS A 263 25.51 6.11 1.05
N ARG A 264 24.68 5.19 1.56
CA ARG A 264 23.41 4.80 0.93
C ARG A 264 22.46 5.98 0.75
N LEU A 265 22.32 6.84 1.77
CA LEU A 265 21.48 8.03 1.69
C LEU A 265 22.03 9.04 0.68
N LEU A 266 23.34 9.33 0.71
CA LEU A 266 23.99 10.26 -0.23
C LEU A 266 23.85 9.79 -1.68
N THR A 267 24.07 8.50 -1.94
CA THR A 267 23.89 7.90 -3.26
C THR A 267 22.44 7.94 -3.72
N HIS A 268 21.49 7.62 -2.83
CA HIS A 268 20.08 7.56 -3.17
C HIS A 268 19.48 8.93 -3.49
N PHE A 269 19.81 9.96 -2.70
CA PHE A 269 19.33 11.32 -2.92
C PHE A 269 20.19 12.12 -3.91
N GLU A 270 21.26 11.53 -4.44
CA GLU A 270 22.20 12.17 -5.38
C GLU A 270 22.79 13.49 -4.85
N VAL A 271 23.11 13.53 -3.54
CA VAL A 271 23.67 14.71 -2.87
C VAL A 271 25.07 14.46 -2.33
N ALA A 272 25.87 15.52 -2.22
CA ALA A 272 27.22 15.46 -1.66
C ALA A 272 27.25 15.45 -0.11
N SER A 273 26.23 16.01 0.54
CA SER A 273 26.10 16.05 1.99
C SER A 273 24.64 15.95 2.44
N LEU A 274 24.42 15.56 3.71
CA LEU A 274 23.08 15.53 4.32
C LEU A 274 22.72 16.83 5.06
N GLU A 275 23.47 17.92 4.84
CA GLU A 275 23.23 19.20 5.50
C GLU A 275 21.90 19.83 5.04
N GLY A 276 21.59 19.72 3.74
CA GLY A 276 20.33 20.21 3.18
C GLY A 276 19.08 19.51 3.72
N PHE A 277 19.23 18.30 4.29
CA PHE A 277 18.16 17.58 4.95
C PHE A 277 18.10 17.83 6.47
N GLY A 278 19.07 18.54 7.03
CA GLY A 278 19.15 18.85 8.47
C GLY A 278 19.61 17.71 9.36
N CYS A 279 19.98 16.54 8.82
CA CYS A 279 20.34 15.35 9.61
C CYS A 279 21.84 15.01 9.63
N ALA A 280 22.70 15.77 8.95
CA ALA A 280 24.14 15.45 8.83
C ALA A 280 24.86 15.16 10.16
N HIS A 281 24.41 15.82 11.24
CA HIS A 281 24.94 15.75 12.60
C HIS A 281 24.21 14.73 13.51
N LEU A 282 23.28 13.94 12.97
CA LEU A 282 22.42 13.01 13.71
C LEU A 282 22.77 11.55 13.36
N PRO A 283 23.84 10.96 13.93
CA PRO A 283 24.34 9.65 13.51
C PRO A 283 23.32 8.52 13.69
N HIS A 284 22.53 8.50 14.77
CA HIS A 284 21.54 7.44 14.99
C HIS A 284 20.36 7.55 14.01
N ALA A 285 19.96 8.78 13.68
CA ALA A 285 18.93 9.03 12.66
C ALA A 285 19.40 8.58 11.27
N ILE A 286 20.66 8.86 10.91
CA ILE A 286 21.29 8.41 9.66
C ILE A 286 21.33 6.89 9.59
N ARG A 287 21.78 6.22 10.65
CA ARG A 287 21.80 4.75 10.75
C ARG A 287 20.41 4.15 10.53
N ALA A 288 19.40 4.68 11.22
CA ALA A 288 18.00 4.26 11.09
C ALA A 288 17.47 4.44 9.66
N ALA A 289 17.70 5.62 9.05
CA ALA A 289 17.23 5.94 7.71
C ALA A 289 17.92 5.10 6.64
N GLY A 290 19.23 4.88 6.76
CA GLY A 290 19.97 4.00 5.86
C GLY A 290 19.45 2.56 5.92
N ALA A 291 19.14 2.04 7.11
CA ALA A 291 18.56 0.71 7.26
C ALA A 291 17.16 0.61 6.62
N VAL A 292 16.30 1.62 6.83
CA VAL A 292 14.98 1.71 6.17
C VAL A 292 15.14 1.67 4.65
N LEU A 293 16.09 2.43 4.12
CA LEU A 293 16.34 2.50 2.68
C LEU A 293 16.85 1.16 2.11
N ALA A 294 17.71 0.43 2.84
CA ALA A 294 18.12 -0.93 2.44
C ALA A 294 16.95 -1.91 2.46
N TYR A 295 16.11 -1.84 3.49
CA TYR A 295 14.94 -2.70 3.60
C TYR A 295 13.96 -2.46 2.45
N LEU A 296 13.74 -1.19 2.08
CA LEU A 296 12.96 -0.83 0.90
C LEU A 296 13.63 -1.28 -0.41
N GLN A 297 14.96 -1.21 -0.52
CA GLN A 297 15.70 -1.77 -1.67
C GLN A 297 15.49 -3.28 -1.81
N GLU A 298 15.38 -4.01 -0.71
CA GLU A 298 15.14 -5.46 -0.72
C GLU A 298 13.70 -5.80 -1.10
N THR A 299 12.73 -5.03 -0.60
CA THR A 299 11.30 -5.33 -0.69
C THR A 299 10.61 -4.69 -1.90
N GLN A 300 11.03 -3.49 -2.29
CA GLN A 300 10.39 -2.60 -3.26
C GLN A 300 11.38 -1.98 -4.26
N LYS A 301 12.25 -2.81 -4.87
CA LYS A 301 13.33 -2.40 -5.80
C LYS A 301 12.94 -1.32 -6.82
N GLY A 302 11.78 -1.46 -7.47
CA GLY A 302 11.34 -0.55 -8.54
C GLY A 302 10.76 0.79 -8.08
N LEU A 303 10.39 0.92 -6.80
CA LEU A 303 9.65 2.07 -6.29
C LEU A 303 10.54 3.08 -5.56
N LEU A 304 11.72 2.63 -5.16
CA LEU A 304 12.65 3.41 -4.36
C LEU A 304 13.06 4.73 -5.04
N GLN A 305 13.27 4.70 -6.37
CA GLN A 305 13.77 5.84 -7.17
C GLN A 305 12.92 7.12 -7.04
N HIS A 306 11.69 7.00 -6.53
CA HIS A 306 10.74 8.10 -6.40
C HIS A 306 10.68 8.70 -4.99
N LEU A 307 11.43 8.14 -4.04
CA LEU A 307 11.62 8.70 -2.71
C LEU A 307 12.69 9.79 -2.77
N THR A 308 12.29 11.02 -3.06
CA THR A 308 13.23 12.10 -3.42
C THR A 308 13.59 13.06 -2.29
N ALA A 309 12.94 12.95 -1.13
CA ALA A 309 13.15 13.84 -0.01
C ALA A 309 13.35 13.07 1.30
N LEU A 310 14.09 13.70 2.22
CA LEU A 310 14.27 13.27 3.60
C LEU A 310 14.07 14.49 4.49
N GLU A 311 13.11 14.44 5.40
CA GLU A 311 12.82 15.55 6.31
C GLU A 311 13.37 15.27 7.72
N THR A 312 14.13 16.20 8.28
CA THR A 312 14.44 16.16 9.72
C THR A 312 13.35 16.89 10.49
N TYR A 313 12.77 16.23 11.49
CA TYR A 313 11.76 16.83 12.34
C TYR A 313 12.17 16.82 13.82
N TYR A 314 11.57 17.73 14.59
CA TYR A 314 11.82 17.90 16.01
C TYR A 314 10.52 17.76 16.79
N THR A 315 10.56 17.13 17.97
CA THR A 315 9.37 16.88 18.79
C THR A 315 9.02 18.03 19.74
N ASN A 316 9.95 18.97 19.97
CA ASN A 316 9.78 20.08 20.91
C ASN A 316 8.62 21.03 20.57
N GLY A 317 8.18 21.06 19.31
CA GLY A 317 7.04 21.88 18.87
C GLY A 317 5.67 21.27 19.17
N PHE A 318 5.62 20.08 19.76
CA PHE A 318 4.39 19.33 20.00
C PHE A 318 4.22 18.92 21.46
N MET A 319 2.97 18.77 21.88
CA MET A 319 2.64 18.22 23.20
C MET A 319 3.09 16.76 23.30
N THR A 320 3.95 16.46 24.27
CA THR A 320 4.36 15.09 24.58
C THR A 320 3.20 14.33 25.23
N LEU A 321 2.80 13.21 24.61
CA LEU A 321 1.74 12.33 25.11
C LEU A 321 2.27 10.90 25.14
N ASP A 322 2.39 10.33 26.34
CA ASP A 322 2.79 8.94 26.51
C ASP A 322 1.72 7.96 26.00
N THR A 323 2.13 6.71 25.79
CA THR A 323 1.27 5.64 25.27
C THR A 323 0.04 5.38 26.14
N HIS A 324 0.17 5.45 27.46
CA HIS A 324 -0.95 5.25 28.39
C HIS A 324 -1.94 6.41 28.30
N THR A 325 -1.47 7.65 28.23
CA THR A 325 -2.29 8.85 28.04
C THR A 325 -3.06 8.76 26.73
N ARG A 326 -2.40 8.46 25.61
CA ARG A 326 -3.06 8.27 24.29
C ARG A 326 -4.17 7.20 24.34
N ARG A 327 -3.90 6.07 24.99
CA ARG A 327 -4.87 4.97 25.14
C ARG A 327 -6.01 5.33 26.08
N ASN A 328 -5.72 5.97 27.20
CA ASN A 328 -6.72 6.33 28.22
C ASN A 328 -7.65 7.46 27.76
N LEU A 329 -7.14 8.37 26.93
CA LEU A 329 -7.93 9.39 26.25
C LEU A 329 -8.68 8.86 25.01
N GLU A 330 -8.42 7.62 24.61
CA GLU A 330 -9.04 6.96 23.44
C GLU A 330 -8.98 7.87 22.21
N LEU A 331 -7.77 8.38 21.89
CA LEU A 331 -7.62 9.37 20.82
C LEU A 331 -8.04 8.83 19.45
N PHE A 332 -7.74 7.57 19.16
CA PHE A 332 -7.98 6.96 17.84
C PHE A 332 -8.99 5.81 17.89
N GLU A 333 -8.91 4.98 18.93
CA GLU A 333 -9.67 3.75 19.07
C GLU A 333 -10.06 3.55 20.54
N THR A 334 -11.18 2.87 20.76
CA THR A 334 -11.66 2.51 22.10
C THR A 334 -10.85 1.35 22.68
N GLY A 335 -10.52 1.42 23.96
CA GLY A 335 -9.70 0.40 24.63
C GLY A 335 -10.38 -0.97 24.74
N ARG A 336 -11.71 -1.01 24.76
CA ARG A 336 -12.47 -2.27 24.91
C ARG A 336 -12.68 -3.04 23.60
N SER A 337 -12.89 -2.33 22.49
CA SER A 337 -13.31 -2.94 21.22
C SER A 337 -12.36 -2.70 20.05
N GLY A 338 -11.35 -1.83 20.21
CA GLY A 338 -10.50 -1.37 19.10
C GLY A 338 -11.28 -0.58 18.04
N SER A 339 -12.54 -0.21 18.31
CA SER A 339 -13.36 0.54 17.36
C SER A 339 -12.97 2.01 17.36
N VAL A 340 -12.91 2.61 16.19
CA VAL A 340 -12.85 4.07 16.02
C VAL A 340 -14.11 4.73 16.58
N LYS A 341 -15.29 4.09 16.47
CA LYS A 341 -16.52 4.65 17.03
C LYS A 341 -16.41 4.73 18.55
N GLY A 342 -16.60 5.93 19.09
CA GLY A 342 -16.39 6.21 20.51
C GLY A 342 -14.96 6.66 20.86
N SER A 343 -14.12 7.03 19.87
CA SER A 343 -12.84 7.70 20.09
C SER A 343 -12.93 9.21 19.81
N LEU A 344 -11.88 9.98 20.16
CA LEU A 344 -11.80 11.39 19.79
C LEU A 344 -11.78 11.57 18.27
N LEU A 345 -11.01 10.73 17.56
CA LEU A 345 -10.95 10.75 16.09
C LEU A 345 -12.34 10.59 15.47
N TRP A 346 -13.20 9.72 16.01
CA TRP A 346 -14.58 9.58 15.49
C TRP A 346 -15.42 10.85 15.61
N VAL A 347 -15.22 11.62 16.69
CA VAL A 347 -15.92 12.89 16.88
C VAL A 347 -15.40 13.92 15.87
N LEU A 348 -14.08 14.08 15.77
CA LEU A 348 -13.44 15.15 15.00
C LEU A 348 -13.36 14.88 13.49
N ASP A 349 -13.20 13.63 13.06
CA ASP A 349 -13.03 13.26 11.65
C ASP A 349 -14.39 13.15 10.92
N LYS A 350 -14.73 14.22 10.22
CA LYS A 350 -15.80 14.34 9.21
C LYS A 350 -15.22 14.61 7.82
N THR A 351 -13.92 14.38 7.63
CA THR A 351 -13.23 14.68 6.36
C THR A 351 -13.80 13.81 5.24
N ARG A 352 -13.81 14.35 4.02
CA ARG A 352 -14.37 13.72 2.83
C ARG A 352 -13.33 13.00 1.99
N SER A 353 -12.07 13.42 2.08
CA SER A 353 -10.93 12.85 1.38
C SER A 353 -10.10 11.92 2.29
N PRO A 354 -9.49 10.85 1.74
CA PRO A 354 -8.52 10.02 2.44
C PRO A 354 -7.33 10.81 3.02
N MET A 355 -6.74 11.72 2.23
CA MET A 355 -5.62 12.58 2.65
C MET A 355 -6.00 13.54 3.78
N GLY A 356 -7.21 14.13 3.76
CA GLY A 356 -7.73 14.90 4.90
C GLY A 356 -7.88 14.06 6.17
N GLY A 357 -8.33 12.81 6.05
CA GLY A 357 -8.40 11.87 7.18
C GLY A 357 -7.04 11.54 7.78
N ARG A 358 -6.02 11.32 6.94
CA ARG A 358 -4.63 11.13 7.40
C ARG A 358 -4.10 12.37 8.12
N LEU A 359 -4.34 13.55 7.56
CA LEU A 359 -3.93 14.81 8.18
C LEU A 359 -4.62 15.07 9.52
N MET A 360 -5.93 14.82 9.62
CA MET A 360 -6.68 14.88 10.89
C MET A 360 -6.04 13.98 11.96
N ARG A 361 -5.74 12.74 11.59
CA ARG A 361 -5.08 11.79 12.49
C ARG A 361 -3.71 12.30 12.93
N ARG A 362 -2.93 12.87 12.01
CA ARG A 362 -1.63 13.49 12.30
C ARG A 362 -1.75 14.63 13.30
N TRP A 363 -2.70 15.55 13.12
CA TRP A 363 -2.90 16.68 14.04
C TRP A 363 -3.29 16.21 15.45
N ILE A 364 -4.19 15.23 15.58
CA ILE A 364 -4.53 14.64 16.89
C ILE A 364 -3.31 13.94 17.53
N SER A 365 -2.45 13.31 16.72
CA SER A 365 -1.22 12.68 17.20
C SER A 365 -0.13 13.67 17.60
N GLN A 366 -0.15 14.89 17.05
CA GLN A 366 0.88 15.93 17.20
C GLN A 366 0.21 17.28 17.53
N PRO A 367 -0.38 17.46 18.73
CA PRO A 367 -0.95 18.74 19.12
C PRO A 367 0.16 19.79 19.15
N LEU A 368 -0.03 20.93 18.48
CA LEU A 368 1.01 21.95 18.34
C LEU A 368 1.17 22.75 19.64
N LEU A 369 2.34 23.31 19.87
CA LEU A 369 2.58 24.26 20.98
C LEU A 369 2.76 25.70 20.50
N ASP A 370 2.92 25.92 19.20
CA ASP A 370 3.09 27.25 18.63
C ASP A 370 1.74 27.99 18.54
N ILE A 371 1.55 28.96 19.43
CA ILE A 371 0.33 29.76 19.53
C ILE A 371 0.03 30.49 18.21
N SER A 372 1.04 30.98 17.49
CA SER A 372 0.83 31.72 16.25
C SER A 372 0.21 30.83 15.16
N ILE A 373 0.69 29.59 15.05
CA ILE A 373 0.12 28.60 14.12
C ILE A 373 -1.29 28.20 14.54
N LEU A 374 -1.52 28.01 15.85
CA LEU A 374 -2.85 27.68 16.40
C LEU A 374 -3.88 28.78 16.13
N GLU A 375 -3.51 30.04 16.32
CA GLU A 375 -4.39 31.17 16.02
C GLU A 375 -4.73 31.26 14.53
N GLN A 376 -3.79 30.97 13.64
CA GLN A 376 -4.04 30.87 12.20
C GLN A 376 -5.04 29.74 11.89
N ARG A 377 -4.87 28.56 12.50
CA ARG A 377 -5.82 27.44 12.36
C ARG A 377 -7.22 27.83 12.84
N GLN A 378 -7.32 28.42 14.02
CA GLN A 378 -8.59 28.89 14.60
C GLN A 378 -9.26 29.95 13.72
N GLN A 379 -8.47 30.81 13.08
CA GLN A 379 -8.99 31.84 12.18
C GLN A 379 -9.66 31.22 10.94
N VAL A 380 -9.02 30.24 10.29
CA VAL A 380 -9.63 29.54 9.13
C VAL A 380 -10.93 28.83 9.53
N ILE A 381 -10.94 28.17 10.70
CA ILE A 381 -12.16 27.51 11.23
C ILE A 381 -13.27 28.55 11.46
N SER A 382 -12.93 29.71 12.05
CA SER A 382 -13.88 30.80 12.31
C SER A 382 -14.46 31.39 11.03
N GLU A 383 -13.62 31.59 10.01
CA GLU A 383 -14.04 32.05 8.69
C GLU A 383 -15.04 31.07 8.05
N LEU A 384 -14.75 29.77 8.08
CA LEU A 384 -15.63 28.74 7.53
C LEU A 384 -16.97 28.63 8.29
N LEU A 385 -16.94 28.71 9.63
CA LEU A 385 -18.15 28.69 10.48
C LEU A 385 -19.17 29.76 10.08
N GLY A 386 -18.70 30.94 9.65
CA GLY A 386 -19.55 32.06 9.25
C GLY A 386 -20.27 31.89 7.90
N ASN A 387 -20.00 30.82 7.14
CA ASN A 387 -20.52 30.68 5.77
C ASN A 387 -21.00 29.25 5.43
N THR A 388 -22.25 28.93 5.81
CA THR A 388 -22.88 27.62 5.57
C THR A 388 -22.98 27.26 4.09
N LEU A 389 -23.20 28.24 3.20
CA LEU A 389 -23.29 28.00 1.76
C LEU A 389 -21.94 27.54 1.19
N LEU A 390 -20.85 28.20 1.59
CA LEU A 390 -19.50 27.79 1.20
C LEU A 390 -19.17 26.40 1.74
N GLN A 391 -19.48 26.12 3.01
CA GLN A 391 -19.27 24.78 3.57
C GLN A 391 -19.98 23.69 2.74
N ALA A 392 -21.24 23.92 2.35
CA ALA A 392 -21.99 22.96 1.53
C ALA A 392 -21.33 22.71 0.16
N ARG A 393 -20.85 23.78 -0.50
CA ARG A 393 -20.12 23.68 -1.78
C ARG A 393 -18.81 22.90 -1.63
N LEU A 394 -18.03 23.21 -0.59
CA LEU A 394 -16.77 22.53 -0.30
C LEU A 394 -17.01 21.04 -0.01
N VAL A 395 -18.04 20.68 0.76
CA VAL A 395 -18.38 19.26 1.01
C VAL A 395 -18.64 18.51 -0.28
N GLU A 396 -19.45 19.06 -1.18
CA GLU A 396 -19.80 18.38 -2.43
C GLU A 396 -18.60 18.21 -3.37
N ALA A 397 -17.71 19.22 -3.44
CA ALA A 397 -16.48 19.10 -4.22
C ALA A 397 -15.52 18.08 -3.59
N LEU A 398 -15.25 18.16 -2.28
CA LEU A 398 -14.29 17.30 -1.58
C LEU A 398 -14.68 15.81 -1.60
N LYS A 399 -15.98 15.47 -1.67
CA LYS A 399 -16.44 14.07 -1.86
C LYS A 399 -15.91 13.45 -3.15
N LYS A 400 -15.65 14.26 -4.18
CA LYS A 400 -15.17 13.82 -5.50
C LYS A 400 -13.64 13.82 -5.60
N ALA A 401 -12.94 14.40 -4.63
CA ALA A 401 -11.49 14.61 -4.69
C ALA A 401 -10.69 13.31 -4.71
N GLY A 402 -11.19 12.25 -4.06
CA GLY A 402 -10.46 10.98 -3.94
C GLY A 402 -9.13 11.16 -3.19
N ASP A 403 -8.15 10.29 -3.48
CA ASP A 403 -6.83 10.27 -2.84
C ASP A 403 -5.75 10.77 -3.81
N ILE A 404 -5.80 12.08 -4.13
CA ILE A 404 -4.87 12.74 -5.07
C ILE A 404 -3.41 12.47 -4.67
N GLU A 405 -3.10 12.53 -3.36
CA GLU A 405 -1.76 12.31 -2.82
C GLU A 405 -1.20 10.92 -3.19
N ARG A 406 -1.94 9.85 -2.88
CA ARG A 406 -1.48 8.49 -3.23
C ARG A 406 -1.49 8.24 -4.73
N LEU A 407 -2.48 8.76 -5.46
CA LEU A 407 -2.55 8.59 -6.91
C LEU A 407 -1.33 9.21 -7.60
N THR A 408 -0.97 10.44 -7.24
CA THR A 408 0.21 11.12 -7.80
C THR A 408 1.50 10.38 -7.47
N ASN A 409 1.65 9.88 -6.25
CA ASN A 409 2.82 9.07 -5.90
C ASN A 409 2.88 7.75 -6.67
N ARG A 410 1.74 7.11 -6.95
CA ARG A 410 1.67 5.93 -7.84
C ARG A 410 2.05 6.27 -9.28
N VAL A 411 1.72 7.47 -9.76
CA VAL A 411 2.17 7.95 -11.09
C VAL A 411 3.69 8.11 -11.09
N ARG A 412 4.27 8.79 -10.09
CA ARG A 412 5.72 8.91 -9.93
C ARG A 412 6.38 7.54 -9.95
N GLN A 413 5.82 6.60 -9.18
CA GLN A 413 6.26 5.22 -9.04
C GLN A 413 6.07 4.31 -10.27
N ARG A 414 5.45 4.82 -11.34
CA ARG A 414 5.16 4.05 -12.57
C ARG A 414 4.28 2.82 -12.35
N ILE A 415 3.54 2.76 -11.24
CA ILE A 415 2.59 1.69 -10.90
C ILE A 415 1.13 2.12 -11.04
N ALA A 416 0.88 3.38 -11.38
CA ALA A 416 -0.48 3.86 -11.64
C ALA A 416 -1.13 3.08 -12.79
N SER A 417 -2.35 2.61 -12.55
CA SER A 417 -3.23 1.98 -13.54
C SER A 417 -3.96 3.04 -14.39
N PRO A 418 -4.58 2.65 -15.53
CA PRO A 418 -5.44 3.58 -16.29
C PRO A 418 -6.56 4.20 -15.45
N ARG A 419 -7.17 3.42 -14.55
CA ARG A 419 -8.20 3.92 -13.63
C ARG A 419 -7.65 4.91 -12.61
N ASP A 420 -6.39 4.75 -12.20
CA ASP A 420 -5.73 5.69 -11.30
C ASP A 420 -5.61 7.07 -11.95
N LEU A 421 -5.27 7.14 -13.25
CA LEU A 421 -5.18 8.42 -13.96
C LEU A 421 -6.56 9.08 -14.15
N VAL A 422 -7.60 8.30 -14.45
CA VAL A 422 -8.97 8.84 -14.51
C VAL A 422 -9.43 9.37 -13.13
N ALA A 423 -9.14 8.63 -12.06
CA ALA A 423 -9.42 9.07 -10.69
C ALA A 423 -8.62 10.33 -10.33
N LEU A 424 -7.37 10.44 -10.79
CA LEU A 424 -6.53 11.63 -10.59
C LEU A 424 -7.14 12.86 -11.28
N ALA A 425 -7.54 12.74 -12.55
CA ALA A 425 -8.20 13.83 -13.28
C ALA A 425 -9.51 14.28 -12.59
N SER A 426 -10.33 13.33 -12.12
CA SER A 426 -11.52 13.63 -11.31
C SER A 426 -11.17 14.39 -10.02
N GLY A 427 -10.10 13.98 -9.33
CA GLY A 427 -9.63 14.64 -8.12
C GLY A 427 -9.13 16.07 -8.37
N LEU A 428 -8.40 16.29 -9.45
CA LEU A 428 -7.90 17.61 -9.86
C LEU A 428 -9.05 18.56 -10.23
N ARG A 429 -10.09 18.06 -10.90
CA ARG A 429 -11.32 18.83 -11.14
C ARG A 429 -12.04 19.21 -9.86
N ALA A 430 -12.14 18.30 -8.91
CA ALA A 430 -12.72 18.59 -7.61
C ALA A 430 -11.92 19.70 -6.88
N ALA A 431 -10.59 19.71 -7.03
CA ALA A 431 -9.76 20.79 -6.51
C ALA A 431 -10.05 22.13 -7.21
N ASP A 432 -10.32 22.14 -8.52
CA ASP A 432 -10.76 23.34 -9.23
C ASP A 432 -12.17 23.81 -8.81
N GLU A 433 -13.11 22.90 -8.59
CA GLU A 433 -14.43 23.21 -8.02
C GLU A 433 -14.28 23.86 -6.63
N VAL A 434 -13.36 23.34 -5.79
CA VAL A 434 -13.01 23.94 -4.50
C VAL A 434 -12.48 25.36 -4.72
N ARG A 435 -11.46 25.54 -5.58
CA ARG A 435 -10.86 26.84 -5.90
C ARG A 435 -11.90 27.87 -6.34
N SER A 436 -12.84 27.46 -7.18
CA SER A 436 -13.90 28.30 -7.75
C SER A 436 -15.09 28.55 -6.81
N SER A 437 -15.12 27.92 -5.64
CA SER A 437 -16.24 28.05 -4.69
C SER A 437 -16.25 29.37 -3.89
N LEU A 438 -15.11 30.10 -3.89
CA LEU A 438 -14.95 31.34 -3.15
C LEU A 438 -15.88 32.46 -3.65
N PRO A 439 -16.50 33.23 -2.74
CA PRO A 439 -17.25 34.43 -3.14
C PRO A 439 -16.31 35.54 -3.65
N GLU A 440 -16.83 36.45 -4.47
CA GLU A 440 -16.05 37.56 -5.07
C GLU A 440 -15.31 38.42 -4.03
N ASN A 441 -15.88 38.61 -2.84
CA ASN A 441 -15.29 39.38 -1.74
C ASN A 441 -14.51 38.52 -0.72
N ALA A 442 -14.17 37.28 -1.06
CA ALA A 442 -13.50 36.33 -0.16
C ALA A 442 -12.19 36.87 0.43
N ALA A 443 -11.38 37.58 -0.37
CA ALA A 443 -10.10 38.10 0.10
C ALA A 443 -10.21 39.09 1.27
N ALA A 444 -11.33 39.82 1.36
CA ALA A 444 -11.59 40.75 2.46
C ALA A 444 -12.24 40.08 3.68
N GLN A 445 -13.07 39.06 3.46
CA GLN A 445 -13.85 38.40 4.53
C GLN A 445 -13.17 37.17 5.12
N MET A 446 -12.34 36.49 4.34
CA MET A 446 -11.76 35.19 4.64
C MET A 446 -10.28 35.09 4.20
N PRO A 447 -9.42 36.03 4.65
CA PRO A 447 -8.04 36.13 4.17
C PRO A 447 -7.22 34.86 4.44
N SER A 448 -7.43 34.20 5.58
CA SER A 448 -6.68 32.99 5.94
C SER A 448 -7.08 31.80 5.07
N LEU A 449 -8.37 31.60 4.80
CA LEU A 449 -8.82 30.58 3.87
C LEU A 449 -8.29 30.84 2.44
N VAL A 450 -8.35 32.10 1.98
CA VAL A 450 -7.84 32.48 0.65
C VAL A 450 -6.34 32.17 0.51
N GLN A 451 -5.54 32.37 1.56
CA GLN A 451 -4.12 32.03 1.54
C GLN A 451 -3.88 30.54 1.26
N ILE A 452 -4.68 29.65 1.86
CA ILE A 452 -4.59 28.20 1.62
C ILE A 452 -5.07 27.88 0.21
N MET A 453 -6.17 28.48 -0.23
CA MET A 453 -6.75 28.21 -1.56
C MET A 453 -5.86 28.68 -2.72
N ARG A 454 -4.94 29.62 -2.50
CA ARG A 454 -3.91 30.01 -3.48
C ARG A 454 -2.92 28.90 -3.81
N ARG A 455 -2.77 27.90 -2.92
CA ARG A 455 -1.95 26.70 -3.18
C ARG A 455 -2.66 25.67 -4.07
N LEU A 456 -3.96 25.86 -4.36
CA LEU A 456 -4.67 25.04 -5.34
C LEU A 456 -4.25 25.47 -6.74
N SER A 457 -3.24 24.76 -7.26
CA SER A 457 -2.68 25.02 -8.59
C SER A 457 -3.72 24.81 -9.70
N ASN A 458 -3.54 25.52 -10.82
CA ASN A 458 -4.35 25.24 -12.01
C ASN A 458 -3.80 24.00 -12.71
N ASN A 459 -4.60 22.94 -12.79
CA ASN A 459 -4.22 21.66 -13.39
C ASN A 459 -5.03 21.35 -14.67
N ASP A 460 -5.65 22.35 -15.30
CA ASP A 460 -6.50 22.19 -16.49
C ASP A 460 -5.78 21.50 -17.67
N ASP A 461 -4.50 21.78 -17.84
CA ASP A 461 -3.63 21.18 -18.84
C ASP A 461 -3.47 19.67 -18.60
N ILE A 462 -3.23 19.27 -17.35
CA ILE A 462 -3.09 17.86 -16.94
C ILE A 462 -4.42 17.11 -17.07
N ILE A 463 -5.51 17.74 -16.64
CA ILE A 463 -6.87 17.19 -16.75
C ILE A 463 -7.19 16.93 -18.23
N THR A 464 -6.96 17.92 -19.09
CA THR A 464 -7.19 17.83 -20.54
C THR A 464 -6.31 16.76 -21.19
N LEU A 465 -5.04 16.68 -20.77
CA LEU A 465 -4.10 15.65 -21.26
C LEU A 465 -4.60 14.24 -20.93
N ILE A 466 -4.99 13.99 -19.67
CA ILE A 466 -5.48 12.67 -19.25
C ILE A 466 -6.76 12.30 -20.01
N GLU A 467 -7.70 13.24 -20.16
CA GLU A 467 -9.00 12.96 -20.77
C GLU A 467 -8.97 12.80 -22.27
N SER A 468 -8.11 13.57 -22.93
CA SER A 468 -7.87 13.38 -24.36
C SER A 468 -7.15 12.06 -24.63
N ALA A 469 -6.35 11.55 -23.68
CA ALA A 469 -5.59 10.33 -23.83
C ALA A 469 -6.35 9.04 -23.44
N ILE A 470 -7.12 9.07 -22.36
CA ILE A 470 -7.71 7.86 -21.75
C ILE A 470 -9.23 7.86 -21.92
N VAL A 471 -9.80 6.68 -22.18
CA VAL A 471 -11.26 6.47 -22.20
C VAL A 471 -11.88 6.64 -20.80
N ASP A 472 -13.17 6.96 -20.72
CA ASP A 472 -13.82 7.26 -19.43
C ASP A 472 -13.88 6.04 -18.49
N GLU A 473 -14.04 4.84 -19.05
CA GLU A 473 -14.08 3.57 -18.31
C GLU A 473 -12.96 2.63 -18.79
N PRO A 474 -11.70 2.85 -18.38
CA PRO A 474 -10.61 2.05 -18.87
C PRO A 474 -10.57 0.67 -18.18
N PRO A 475 -9.95 -0.34 -18.83
CA PRO A 475 -9.70 -1.65 -18.23
C PRO A 475 -8.83 -1.53 -16.97
N LEU A 476 -8.77 -2.62 -16.18
CA LEU A 476 -7.93 -2.67 -14.98
C LEU A 476 -6.44 -2.63 -15.31
N SER A 477 -6.05 -3.26 -16.42
CA SER A 477 -4.67 -3.38 -16.88
C SER A 477 -4.54 -2.92 -18.33
N THR A 478 -3.38 -2.37 -18.68
CA THR A 478 -3.04 -2.03 -20.08
C THR A 478 -2.95 -3.27 -20.97
N SER A 479 -2.72 -4.46 -20.39
CA SER A 479 -2.65 -5.72 -21.13
C SER A 479 -3.98 -6.15 -21.76
N GLU A 480 -5.11 -5.65 -21.25
CA GLU A 480 -6.44 -5.92 -21.80
C GLU A 480 -6.73 -5.08 -23.06
N GLY A 481 -5.96 -4.01 -23.28
CA GLY A 481 -6.14 -3.07 -24.39
C GLY A 481 -7.41 -2.22 -24.30
N GLY A 482 -7.54 -1.23 -25.18
CA GLY A 482 -8.67 -0.29 -25.17
C GLY A 482 -8.53 0.82 -24.14
N VAL A 483 -7.30 1.15 -23.74
CA VAL A 483 -7.03 2.24 -22.77
C VAL A 483 -7.07 3.60 -23.44
N ILE A 484 -6.45 3.70 -24.61
CA ILE A 484 -6.21 4.97 -25.30
C ILE A 484 -7.44 5.37 -26.11
N ARG A 485 -7.89 6.62 -25.90
CA ARG A 485 -9.02 7.23 -26.59
C ARG A 485 -8.73 7.38 -28.10
N PRO A 486 -9.74 7.20 -28.98
CA PRO A 486 -9.59 7.53 -30.39
C PRO A 486 -9.12 8.98 -30.59
N SER A 487 -8.36 9.23 -31.65
CA SER A 487 -7.79 10.54 -32.02
C SER A 487 -6.69 11.07 -31.11
N PHE A 488 -6.25 10.31 -30.09
CA PHE A 488 -5.06 10.67 -29.32
C PHE A 488 -3.76 10.38 -30.10
N SER A 489 -3.75 9.32 -30.92
CA SER A 489 -2.59 8.93 -31.72
C SER A 489 -3.03 8.52 -33.12
N ASP A 490 -2.59 9.28 -34.13
CA ASP A 490 -2.87 8.99 -35.54
C ASP A 490 -2.35 7.61 -35.97
N GLU A 491 -1.17 7.20 -35.46
CA GLU A 491 -0.60 5.89 -35.76
C GLU A 491 -1.48 4.77 -35.18
N LEU A 492 -1.93 4.90 -33.94
CA LEU A 492 -2.80 3.91 -33.30
C LEU A 492 -4.12 3.77 -34.06
N ASP A 493 -4.70 4.90 -34.46
CA ASP A 493 -5.96 4.93 -35.18
C ASP A 493 -5.84 4.29 -36.57
N GLN A 494 -4.74 4.53 -37.30
CA GLN A 494 -4.48 3.88 -38.59
C GLN A 494 -4.41 2.36 -38.46
N ILE A 495 -3.72 1.85 -37.44
CA ILE A 495 -3.59 0.40 -37.21
C ILE A 495 -4.94 -0.20 -36.79
N LYS A 496 -5.70 0.47 -35.92
CA LYS A 496 -7.06 0.06 -35.52
C LYS A 496 -8.00 0.00 -36.72
N HIS A 497 -7.94 1.00 -37.61
CA HIS A 497 -8.72 1.01 -38.84
C HIS A 497 -8.37 -0.15 -39.77
N ALA A 498 -7.08 -0.39 -40.04
CA ALA A 498 -6.64 -1.51 -40.87
C ALA A 498 -7.06 -2.88 -40.29
N SER A 499 -6.99 -3.05 -38.97
CA SER A 499 -7.45 -4.27 -38.29
C SER A 499 -8.97 -4.47 -38.42
N LYS A 500 -9.76 -3.40 -38.30
CA LYS A 500 -11.22 -3.43 -38.41
C LYS A 500 -11.68 -3.87 -39.81
N ASP A 501 -10.99 -3.44 -40.85
CA ASP A 501 -11.27 -3.88 -42.23
C ASP A 501 -11.01 -5.39 -42.40
N GLY A 502 -9.93 -5.90 -41.81
CA GLY A 502 -9.66 -7.34 -41.76
C GLY A 502 -10.74 -8.12 -41.00
N GLN A 503 -11.17 -7.63 -39.83
CA GLN A 503 -12.25 -8.25 -39.06
C GLN A 503 -13.59 -8.25 -39.82
N LYS A 504 -13.90 -7.16 -40.54
CA LYS A 504 -15.09 -7.09 -41.39
C LYS A 504 -15.04 -8.15 -42.50
N TRP A 505 -13.89 -8.30 -43.16
CA TRP A 505 -13.70 -9.35 -44.16
C TRP A 505 -13.91 -10.75 -43.56
N MET A 506 -13.39 -11.00 -42.35
CA MET A 506 -13.57 -12.27 -41.63
C MET A 506 -15.03 -12.57 -41.27
N ALA A 507 -15.78 -11.55 -40.85
CA ALA A 507 -17.21 -11.68 -40.56
C ALA A 507 -18.03 -12.03 -41.82
N GLU A 508 -17.63 -11.50 -42.98
CA GLU A 508 -18.28 -11.77 -44.26
C GLU A 508 -17.83 -13.09 -44.91
N LEU A 509 -16.69 -13.65 -44.49
CA LEU A 509 -16.06 -14.83 -45.10
C LEU A 509 -16.99 -16.05 -45.11
N GLU A 510 -17.67 -16.33 -43.98
CA GLU A 510 -18.57 -17.48 -43.88
C GLU A 510 -19.66 -17.42 -44.94
N GLN A 511 -20.33 -16.26 -45.08
CA GLN A 511 -21.42 -16.10 -46.03
C GLN A 511 -20.91 -16.13 -47.48
N ARG A 512 -19.73 -15.55 -47.72
CA ARG A 512 -19.07 -15.56 -49.03
C ARG A 512 -18.72 -16.98 -49.48
N GLU A 513 -18.10 -17.77 -48.60
CA GLU A 513 -17.71 -19.15 -48.91
C GLU A 513 -18.91 -20.09 -49.02
N ARG A 514 -19.98 -19.88 -48.22
CA ARG A 514 -21.26 -20.60 -48.39
C ARG A 514 -21.85 -20.39 -49.78
N ARG A 515 -21.90 -19.13 -50.24
CA ARG A 515 -22.42 -18.79 -51.59
C ARG A 515 -21.52 -19.37 -52.69
N ARG A 516 -20.20 -19.32 -52.52
CA ARG A 516 -19.21 -19.78 -53.51
C ARG A 516 -19.20 -21.30 -53.68
N THR A 517 -19.29 -22.05 -52.57
CA THR A 517 -19.19 -23.53 -52.56
C THR A 517 -20.55 -24.23 -52.63
N GLY A 518 -21.62 -23.50 -52.29
CA GLY A 518 -22.97 -24.06 -52.13
C GLY A 518 -23.11 -24.99 -50.91
N ILE A 519 -22.18 -24.92 -49.94
CA ILE A 519 -22.18 -25.71 -48.71
C ILE A 519 -22.84 -24.87 -47.60
N ASN A 520 -24.16 -24.99 -47.44
CA ASN A 520 -24.94 -24.13 -46.53
C ASN A 520 -24.57 -24.26 -45.04
N ASN A 521 -24.00 -25.40 -44.63
CA ASN A 521 -23.64 -25.67 -43.24
C ASN A 521 -22.15 -25.42 -42.90
N LEU A 522 -21.38 -24.84 -43.84
CA LEU A 522 -19.99 -24.42 -43.60
C LEU A 522 -19.93 -23.38 -42.48
N LYS A 523 -18.96 -23.48 -41.58
CA LYS A 523 -18.75 -22.50 -40.48
C LYS A 523 -17.32 -21.99 -40.47
N VAL A 524 -17.15 -20.71 -40.17
CA VAL A 524 -15.82 -20.13 -39.85
C VAL A 524 -15.69 -20.07 -38.33
N GLY A 525 -14.59 -20.61 -37.80
CA GLY A 525 -14.33 -20.65 -36.36
C GLY A 525 -12.90 -20.25 -36.03
N TYR A 526 -12.64 -20.02 -34.74
CA TYR A 526 -11.32 -19.70 -34.19
C TYR A 526 -11.03 -20.58 -32.98
N ASN A 527 -9.80 -21.10 -32.89
CA ASN A 527 -9.28 -21.75 -31.69
C ASN A 527 -7.94 -21.09 -31.30
N LYS A 528 -7.70 -20.90 -30.00
CA LYS A 528 -6.44 -20.30 -29.49
C LYS A 528 -5.15 -21.00 -29.97
N GLY A 529 -5.18 -22.30 -30.26
CA GLY A 529 -4.01 -23.06 -30.75
C GLY A 529 -3.85 -22.98 -32.27
N PRO A 530 -4.68 -23.71 -33.05
CA PRO A 530 -4.52 -23.74 -34.50
C PRO A 530 -4.93 -22.42 -35.18
N GLY A 531 -5.64 -21.49 -34.53
CA GLY A 531 -6.07 -20.23 -35.14
C GLY A 531 -7.42 -20.36 -35.87
N TYR A 532 -7.65 -19.51 -36.87
CA TYR A 532 -8.87 -19.54 -37.68
C TYR A 532 -8.94 -20.79 -38.58
N TYR A 533 -10.16 -21.24 -38.84
CA TYR A 533 -10.46 -22.38 -39.71
C TYR A 533 -11.85 -22.29 -40.34
N ILE A 534 -12.00 -23.01 -41.45
CA ILE A 534 -13.27 -23.29 -42.10
C ILE A 534 -13.64 -24.74 -41.80
N GLU A 535 -14.76 -24.97 -41.14
CA GLU A 535 -15.26 -26.29 -40.80
C GLU A 535 -16.36 -26.74 -41.77
N VAL A 536 -16.19 -27.95 -42.32
CA VAL A 536 -17.13 -28.57 -43.26
C VAL A 536 -17.44 -29.98 -42.79
N THR A 537 -18.71 -30.38 -42.81
CA THR A 537 -19.14 -31.74 -42.43
C THR A 537 -18.61 -32.80 -43.40
N ASN A 538 -18.33 -34.01 -42.92
CA ASN A 538 -17.80 -35.10 -43.75
C ASN A 538 -18.65 -35.41 -45.01
N ALA A 539 -19.98 -35.26 -44.92
CA ALA A 539 -20.90 -35.44 -46.05
C ALA A 539 -20.67 -34.46 -47.22
N ASN A 540 -20.02 -33.32 -46.95
CA ASN A 540 -19.73 -32.28 -47.94
C ASN A 540 -18.24 -32.22 -48.31
N ALA A 541 -17.39 -33.14 -47.80
CA ALA A 541 -15.94 -33.13 -48.02
C ALA A 541 -15.56 -33.19 -49.51
N SER A 542 -16.33 -33.91 -50.34
CA SER A 542 -16.11 -33.99 -51.80
C SER A 542 -16.40 -32.69 -52.54
N ARG A 543 -17.12 -31.75 -51.92
CA ARG A 543 -17.45 -30.43 -52.47
C ARG A 543 -16.47 -29.34 -52.05
N VAL A 544 -15.48 -29.68 -51.22
CA VAL A 544 -14.47 -28.75 -50.76
C VAL A 544 -13.53 -28.41 -51.94
N PRO A 545 -13.31 -27.11 -52.23
CA PRO A 545 -12.42 -26.69 -53.31
C PRO A 545 -10.96 -27.14 -53.10
N ALA A 546 -10.21 -27.33 -54.19
CA ALA A 546 -8.80 -27.75 -54.13
C ALA A 546 -7.86 -26.72 -53.47
N ASN A 547 -8.26 -25.44 -53.40
CA ASN A 547 -7.47 -24.39 -52.76
C ASN A 547 -7.60 -24.38 -51.21
N TYR A 548 -8.39 -25.28 -50.64
CA TYR A 548 -8.51 -25.46 -49.20
C TYR A 548 -7.44 -26.43 -48.71
N ILE A 549 -6.61 -25.98 -47.79
CA ILE A 549 -5.55 -26.79 -47.18
C ILE A 549 -6.14 -27.41 -45.90
N ARG A 550 -6.21 -28.74 -45.85
CA ARG A 550 -6.74 -29.46 -44.67
C ARG A 550 -5.78 -29.30 -43.48
N LYS A 551 -6.33 -28.95 -42.33
CA LYS A 551 -5.58 -28.63 -41.10
C LYS A 551 -5.84 -29.61 -39.97
N GLN A 552 -7.07 -30.08 -39.82
CA GLN A 552 -7.46 -31.01 -38.75
C GLN A 552 -8.67 -31.85 -39.19
N THR A 553 -8.67 -33.14 -38.84
CA THR A 553 -9.82 -34.04 -39.04
C THR A 553 -10.51 -34.27 -37.69
N LEU A 554 -11.83 -34.13 -37.65
CA LEU A 554 -12.69 -34.43 -36.50
C LEU A 554 -13.61 -35.61 -36.83
N THR A 555 -14.32 -36.12 -35.82
CA THR A 555 -15.19 -37.29 -35.96
C THR A 555 -16.27 -37.11 -37.05
N ASN A 556 -16.84 -35.91 -37.17
CA ASN A 556 -17.96 -35.62 -38.09
C ASN A 556 -17.68 -34.48 -39.08
N SER A 557 -16.52 -33.84 -39.01
CA SER A 557 -16.16 -32.68 -39.82
C SER A 557 -14.65 -32.62 -40.10
N GLU A 558 -14.30 -31.89 -41.15
CA GLU A 558 -12.91 -31.55 -41.46
C GLU A 558 -12.74 -30.03 -41.37
N ARG A 559 -11.58 -29.60 -40.87
CA ARG A 559 -11.19 -28.18 -40.75
C ARG A 559 -10.12 -27.85 -41.78
N TYR A 560 -10.32 -26.74 -42.48
CA TYR A 560 -9.46 -26.26 -43.56
C TYR A 560 -9.00 -24.83 -43.31
N ILE A 561 -7.97 -24.43 -44.04
CA ILE A 561 -7.48 -23.06 -44.15
C ILE A 561 -7.28 -22.70 -45.63
N THR A 562 -7.50 -21.42 -45.98
CA THR A 562 -7.17 -20.88 -47.31
C THR A 562 -6.01 -19.91 -47.21
N PRO A 563 -5.26 -19.66 -48.31
CA PRO A 563 -4.22 -18.63 -48.34
C PRO A 563 -4.73 -17.26 -47.87
N ASP A 564 -5.87 -16.81 -48.40
CA ASP A 564 -6.51 -15.55 -48.00
C ASP A 564 -6.83 -15.53 -46.49
N LEU A 565 -7.43 -16.60 -45.96
CA LEU A 565 -7.73 -16.70 -44.53
C LEU A 565 -6.47 -16.58 -43.68
N LYS A 566 -5.36 -17.19 -44.13
CA LYS A 566 -4.08 -17.10 -43.42
C LYS A 566 -3.48 -15.70 -43.47
N GLU A 567 -3.61 -15.02 -44.60
CA GLU A 567 -3.13 -13.65 -44.78
C GLU A 567 -3.89 -12.68 -43.87
N TYR A 568 -5.23 -12.70 -43.89
CA TYR A 568 -6.06 -11.87 -43.01
C TYR A 568 -5.88 -12.23 -41.53
N GLU A 569 -5.75 -13.51 -41.17
CA GLU A 569 -5.41 -13.93 -39.81
C GLU A 569 -4.10 -13.29 -39.34
N THR A 570 -3.05 -13.36 -40.17
CA THR A 570 -1.73 -12.81 -39.85
C THR A 570 -1.79 -11.29 -39.73
N LEU A 571 -2.50 -10.62 -40.64
CA LEU A 571 -2.70 -9.17 -40.60
C LEU A 571 -3.42 -8.73 -39.31
N ILE A 572 -4.50 -9.42 -38.93
CA ILE A 572 -5.28 -9.08 -37.72
C ILE A 572 -4.44 -9.31 -36.46
N LEU A 573 -3.77 -10.46 -36.34
CA LEU A 573 -2.95 -10.79 -35.16
C LEU A 573 -1.77 -9.81 -35.01
N ASN A 574 -1.05 -9.52 -36.09
CA ASN A 574 0.05 -8.54 -36.07
C ASN A 574 -0.45 -7.14 -35.71
N ALA A 575 -1.61 -6.74 -36.23
CA ALA A 575 -2.21 -5.46 -35.87
C ALA A 575 -2.62 -5.41 -34.40
N GLN A 576 -3.22 -6.48 -33.86
CA GLN A 576 -3.60 -6.57 -32.45
C GLN A 576 -2.38 -6.51 -31.52
N GLU A 577 -1.30 -7.22 -31.84
CA GLU A 577 -0.04 -7.16 -31.09
C GLU A 577 0.55 -5.75 -31.11
N ARG A 578 0.60 -5.13 -32.29
CA ARG A 578 1.12 -3.76 -32.45
C ARG A 578 0.25 -2.72 -31.74
N ILE A 579 -1.08 -2.88 -31.74
CA ILE A 579 -2.01 -2.05 -30.97
C ILE A 579 -1.71 -2.16 -29.48
N GLY A 580 -1.60 -3.38 -28.94
CA GLY A 580 -1.33 -3.58 -27.51
C GLY A 580 0.01 -3.01 -27.08
N LYS A 581 1.06 -3.19 -27.90
CA LYS A 581 2.37 -2.60 -27.66
C LYS A 581 2.33 -1.07 -27.67
N LEU A 582 1.74 -0.47 -28.71
CA LEU A 582 1.67 0.98 -28.86
C LEU A 582 0.81 1.63 -27.76
N GLU A 583 -0.33 1.02 -27.37
CA GLU A 583 -1.12 1.51 -26.23
C GLU A 583 -0.32 1.46 -24.92
N THR A 584 0.45 0.41 -24.70
CA THR A 584 1.31 0.29 -23.52
C THR A 584 2.41 1.37 -23.50
N GLU A 585 3.03 1.64 -24.65
CA GLU A 585 4.05 2.68 -24.81
C GLU A 585 3.46 4.08 -24.60
N LEU A 586 2.34 4.41 -25.24
CA LEU A 586 1.65 5.69 -25.09
C LEU A 586 1.23 5.94 -23.64
N PHE A 587 0.67 4.92 -22.97
CA PHE A 587 0.29 5.02 -21.57
C PHE A 587 1.50 5.19 -20.63
N ALA A 588 2.61 4.49 -20.91
CA ALA A 588 3.85 4.66 -20.16
C ALA A 588 4.42 6.08 -20.33
N GLN A 589 4.39 6.62 -21.55
CA GLN A 589 4.82 7.99 -21.84
C GLN A 589 3.96 9.01 -21.09
N LEU A 590 2.63 8.91 -21.18
CA LEU A 590 1.70 9.78 -20.46
C LEU A 590 1.98 9.82 -18.96
N ARG A 591 2.19 8.66 -18.32
CA ARG A 591 2.55 8.59 -16.89
C ARG A 591 3.88 9.27 -16.60
N ALA A 592 4.89 9.07 -17.44
CA ALA A 592 6.19 9.68 -17.29
C ALA A 592 6.12 11.21 -17.40
N ASP A 593 5.37 11.73 -18.37
CA ASP A 593 5.19 13.17 -18.57
C ASP A 593 4.53 13.83 -17.35
N ILE A 594 3.46 13.23 -16.81
CA ILE A 594 2.80 13.71 -15.59
C ILE A 594 3.76 13.64 -14.39
N ALA A 595 4.48 12.53 -14.23
CA ALA A 595 5.41 12.35 -13.12
C ALA A 595 6.53 13.39 -13.10
N ILE A 596 7.05 13.78 -14.27
CA ILE A 596 8.18 14.70 -14.40
C ILE A 596 7.72 16.16 -14.34
N HIS A 597 6.61 16.49 -15.00
CA HIS A 597 6.25 17.89 -15.24
C HIS A 597 5.17 18.43 -14.29
N ALA A 598 4.38 17.56 -13.65
CA ALA A 598 3.20 17.98 -12.89
C ALA A 598 3.14 17.47 -11.44
N ALA A 599 3.94 16.47 -11.07
CA ALA A 599 3.76 15.78 -9.79
C ALA A 599 3.88 16.71 -8.57
N GLU A 600 4.86 17.60 -8.52
CA GLU A 600 5.04 18.55 -7.40
C GLU A 600 3.84 19.49 -7.28
N GLN A 601 3.42 20.08 -8.39
CA GLN A 601 2.24 20.96 -8.46
C GLN A 601 0.96 20.26 -7.99
N ILE A 602 0.80 18.99 -8.34
CA ILE A 602 -0.36 18.19 -7.93
C ILE A 602 -0.27 17.85 -6.43
N LEU A 603 0.92 17.54 -5.89
CA LEU A 603 1.09 17.27 -4.47
C LEU A 603 0.78 18.50 -3.61
N ASP A 604 1.19 19.69 -4.04
CA ASP A 604 0.81 20.95 -3.37
C ASP A 604 -0.71 21.14 -3.32
N THR A 605 -1.38 20.81 -4.43
CA THR A 605 -2.85 20.80 -4.52
C THR A 605 -3.44 19.78 -3.55
N ALA A 606 -2.90 18.56 -3.48
CA ALA A 606 -3.36 17.51 -2.57
C ALA A 606 -3.22 17.92 -1.09
N HIS A 607 -2.09 18.51 -0.69
CA HIS A 607 -1.87 19.02 0.66
C HIS A 607 -2.84 20.16 1.02
N ALA A 608 -3.07 21.10 0.10
CA ALA A 608 -4.02 22.19 0.33
C ALA A 608 -5.47 21.67 0.47
N ILE A 609 -5.86 20.69 -0.36
CA ILE A 609 -7.17 20.02 -0.22
C ILE A 609 -7.28 19.30 1.11
N ALA A 610 -6.25 18.57 1.55
CA ALA A 610 -6.23 17.91 2.85
C ALA A 610 -6.45 18.90 4.00
N GLU A 611 -5.75 20.05 3.99
CA GLU A 611 -5.91 21.10 4.99
C GLU A 611 -7.32 21.70 4.99
N ILE A 612 -7.86 22.06 3.81
CA ILE A 612 -9.21 22.61 3.69
C ILE A 612 -10.25 21.63 4.23
N ASP A 613 -10.11 20.33 3.92
CA ASP A 613 -11.01 19.28 4.38
C ASP A 613 -10.97 19.10 5.91
N VAL A 614 -9.78 19.17 6.52
CA VAL A 614 -9.62 19.15 7.98
C VAL A 614 -10.27 20.38 8.63
N TYR A 615 -10.01 21.58 8.12
CA TYR A 615 -10.64 22.79 8.67
C TYR A 615 -12.16 22.79 8.53
N LEU A 616 -12.67 22.32 7.38
CA LEU A 616 -14.10 22.15 7.16
C LEU A 616 -14.70 21.14 8.14
N SER A 617 -14.02 20.02 8.38
CA SER A 617 -14.39 19.03 9.37
C SER A 617 -14.51 19.64 10.77
N LEU A 618 -13.49 20.37 11.21
CA LEU A 618 -13.48 21.02 12.53
C LEU A 618 -14.55 22.11 12.65
N ALA A 619 -14.81 22.89 11.59
CA ALA A 619 -15.89 23.87 11.55
C ALA A 619 -17.27 23.19 11.68
N GLN A 620 -17.50 22.09 10.96
CA GLN A 620 -18.76 21.34 11.06
C GLN A 620 -18.97 20.75 12.45
N VAL A 621 -17.93 20.15 13.02
CA VAL A 621 -17.96 19.60 14.39
C VAL A 621 -18.24 20.71 15.40
N ALA A 622 -17.58 21.86 15.29
CA ALA A 622 -17.80 22.99 16.17
C ALA A 622 -19.24 23.53 16.09
N ALA A 623 -19.79 23.67 14.88
CA ALA A 623 -21.18 24.09 14.68
C ALA A 623 -22.17 23.05 15.23
N GLN A 624 -21.96 21.77 14.93
CA GLN A 624 -22.87 20.68 15.30
C GLN A 624 -22.92 20.45 16.81
N HIS A 625 -21.79 20.61 17.51
CA HIS A 625 -21.65 20.31 18.94
C HIS A 625 -21.54 21.57 19.81
N ASN A 626 -21.74 22.74 19.21
CA ASN A 626 -21.67 24.04 19.88
C ASN A 626 -20.36 24.22 20.66
N TYR A 627 -19.23 23.97 19.99
CA TYR A 627 -17.91 24.24 20.55
C TYR A 627 -17.55 25.71 20.37
N CYS A 628 -16.71 26.23 21.26
CA CYS A 628 -16.22 27.60 21.21
C CYS A 628 -14.73 27.63 20.84
N ARG A 629 -14.30 28.74 20.22
CA ARG A 629 -12.88 29.03 20.00
C ARG A 629 -12.19 29.26 21.35
N PRO A 630 -11.15 28.49 21.72
CA PRO A 630 -10.40 28.73 22.95
C PRO A 630 -9.52 29.97 22.81
N GLN A 631 -9.23 30.62 23.95
CA GLN A 631 -8.23 31.69 24.03
C GLN A 631 -6.89 31.07 24.48
N LEU A 632 -5.84 31.31 23.71
CA LEU A 632 -4.51 30.79 23.98
C LEU A 632 -3.59 31.94 24.42
N ASN A 633 -2.72 31.69 25.38
CA ASN A 633 -1.72 32.63 25.85
C ASN A 633 -0.55 31.87 26.49
N GLU A 634 0.49 32.58 26.89
CA GLU A 634 1.69 32.01 27.53
C GLU A 634 1.55 31.83 29.05
N SER A 635 0.35 32.03 29.62
CA SER A 635 0.13 31.80 31.04
C SER A 635 0.00 30.32 31.36
N ASP A 636 0.09 29.99 32.66
CA ASP A 636 -0.02 28.63 33.18
C ASP A 636 -1.45 28.25 33.60
N THR A 637 -2.45 29.00 33.15
CA THR A 637 -3.83 28.88 33.62
C THR A 637 -4.69 28.07 32.66
N ILE A 638 -5.40 27.06 33.17
CA ILE A 638 -6.47 26.33 32.47
C ILE A 638 -7.79 26.77 33.07
N HIS A 639 -8.56 27.55 32.31
CA HIS A 639 -9.87 28.03 32.69
C HIS A 639 -10.94 27.54 31.70
N ILE A 640 -11.78 26.59 32.13
CA ILE A 640 -12.84 25.97 31.34
C ILE A 640 -14.17 26.29 32.02
N VAL A 641 -15.10 26.86 31.27
CA VAL A 641 -16.47 27.12 31.73
C VAL A 641 -17.43 26.20 30.99
N ALA A 642 -18.30 25.51 31.73
CA ALA A 642 -19.26 24.55 31.22
C ALA A 642 -18.65 23.53 30.23
N GLY A 643 -17.47 23.01 30.57
CA GLY A 643 -16.75 22.04 29.76
C GLY A 643 -17.52 20.71 29.65
N ARG A 644 -17.40 20.05 28.49
CA ARG A 644 -18.07 18.78 28.18
C ARG A 644 -17.08 17.78 27.63
N HIS A 645 -17.25 16.50 27.98
CA HIS A 645 -16.40 15.46 27.41
C HIS A 645 -16.83 15.19 25.96
N PRO A 646 -15.98 15.47 24.95
CA PRO A 646 -16.39 15.52 23.53
C PRO A 646 -16.89 14.17 22.98
N VAL A 647 -16.42 13.06 23.53
CA VAL A 647 -16.86 11.71 23.15
C VAL A 647 -18.12 11.26 23.92
N VAL A 648 -18.12 11.38 25.25
CA VAL A 648 -19.20 10.85 26.10
C VAL A 648 -20.52 11.57 25.84
N GLU A 649 -20.49 12.88 25.58
CA GLU A 649 -21.70 13.64 25.24
C GLU A 649 -22.37 13.12 23.96
N GLN A 650 -21.60 12.55 23.03
CA GLN A 650 -22.12 11.99 21.77
C GLN A 650 -22.56 10.53 21.92
N ALA A 651 -21.93 9.78 22.83
CA ALA A 651 -22.26 8.38 23.07
C ALA A 651 -23.60 8.21 23.80
N GLN A 652 -24.02 9.20 24.58
CA GLN A 652 -25.25 9.19 25.37
C GLN A 652 -26.37 9.98 24.68
N ALA A 653 -26.93 9.43 23.60
CA ALA A 653 -27.95 10.11 22.80
C ALA A 653 -29.26 10.42 23.56
N GLU A 654 -29.58 9.67 24.63
CA GLU A 654 -30.86 9.77 25.34
C GLU A 654 -30.80 10.66 26.60
N THR A 655 -29.60 10.98 27.10
CA THR A 655 -29.42 11.75 28.34
C THR A 655 -28.44 12.90 28.13
N PRO A 656 -28.82 14.15 28.45
CA PRO A 656 -27.93 15.30 28.29
C PRO A 656 -26.71 15.19 29.22
N PHE A 657 -25.52 15.48 28.68
CA PHE A 657 -24.29 15.53 29.45
C PHE A 657 -24.28 16.76 30.37
N ILE A 658 -23.89 16.58 31.64
CA ILE A 658 -23.80 17.68 32.62
C ILE A 658 -22.43 18.35 32.49
N PRO A 659 -22.36 19.63 32.08
CA PRO A 659 -21.09 20.33 31.92
C PRO A 659 -20.45 20.67 33.27
N ASN A 660 -19.12 20.80 33.29
CA ASN A 660 -18.35 21.11 34.50
C ASN A 660 -17.31 22.20 34.23
N ASP A 661 -17.13 23.09 35.20
CA ASP A 661 -16.08 24.12 35.18
C ASP A 661 -14.74 23.53 35.63
N THR A 662 -13.64 24.15 35.22
CA THR A 662 -12.29 23.82 35.67
C THR A 662 -11.47 25.09 35.78
N ASN A 663 -10.82 25.28 36.93
CA ASN A 663 -9.82 26.34 37.11
C ASN A 663 -8.56 25.72 37.72
N LEU A 664 -7.45 25.77 36.98
CA LEU A 664 -6.13 25.30 37.41
C LEU A 664 -5.09 26.35 37.06
N SER A 665 -4.15 26.59 37.95
CA SER A 665 -2.98 27.47 37.75
C SER A 665 -1.89 27.05 38.72
N ASN A 666 -0.61 27.35 38.46
CA ASN A 666 0.43 27.01 39.43
C ASN A 666 0.39 27.91 40.67
N SER A 667 -0.24 29.08 40.58
CA SER A 667 -0.33 30.06 41.67
C SER A 667 -1.48 29.79 42.65
N GLU A 668 -2.64 29.35 42.17
CA GLU A 668 -3.85 29.22 42.99
C GLU A 668 -4.28 27.76 43.19
N ALA A 669 -4.24 26.94 42.14
CA ALA A 669 -4.86 25.62 42.13
C ALA A 669 -4.05 24.61 41.31
N GLN A 670 -2.83 24.31 41.76
CA GLN A 670 -1.94 23.38 41.06
C GLN A 670 -2.39 21.92 41.19
N ILE A 671 -3.01 21.54 42.31
CA ILE A 671 -3.47 20.18 42.60
C ILE A 671 -4.94 20.23 43.01
N CYS A 672 -5.78 19.48 42.29
CA CYS A 672 -7.20 19.31 42.61
C CYS A 672 -7.47 17.88 43.10
N ILE A 673 -7.96 17.73 44.33
CA ILE A 673 -8.33 16.43 44.91
C ILE A 673 -9.81 16.16 44.63
N ILE A 674 -10.08 15.24 43.69
CA ILE A 674 -11.44 14.89 43.28
C ILE A 674 -11.93 13.67 44.07
N THR A 675 -12.95 13.86 44.90
CA THR A 675 -13.61 12.79 45.66
C THR A 675 -15.08 12.62 45.24
N GLY A 676 -15.65 11.47 45.54
CA GLY A 676 -17.05 11.15 45.20
C GLY A 676 -17.28 9.65 45.03
N PRO A 677 -18.53 9.18 45.01
CA PRO A 677 -18.85 7.76 44.89
C PRO A 677 -18.37 7.17 43.56
N ASN A 678 -18.33 5.83 43.47
CA ASN A 678 -18.11 5.16 42.19
C ASN A 678 -19.22 5.56 41.20
N MET A 679 -18.86 5.66 39.92
CA MET A 679 -19.76 6.10 38.84
C MET A 679 -20.21 7.58 38.92
N ALA A 680 -19.66 8.39 39.83
CA ALA A 680 -19.92 9.83 39.91
C ALA A 680 -19.26 10.68 38.80
N GLY A 681 -18.72 10.07 37.74
CA GLY A 681 -18.10 10.82 36.63
C GLY A 681 -16.67 11.34 36.88
N LYS A 682 -16.01 10.98 37.99
CA LYS A 682 -14.65 11.47 38.32
C LYS A 682 -13.63 11.28 37.18
N SER A 683 -13.53 10.08 36.62
CA SER A 683 -12.61 9.79 35.51
C SER A 683 -13.02 10.49 34.22
N THR A 684 -14.33 10.66 33.99
CA THR A 684 -14.86 11.41 32.85
C THR A 684 -14.46 12.88 32.92
N TYR A 685 -14.54 13.50 34.10
CA TYR A 685 -14.09 14.88 34.31
C TYR A 685 -12.58 15.03 34.03
N LEU A 686 -11.73 14.14 34.54
CA LEU A 686 -10.29 14.21 34.28
C LEU A 686 -9.95 14.10 32.80
N ARG A 687 -10.57 13.13 32.10
CA ARG A 687 -10.39 12.96 30.65
C ARG A 687 -10.94 14.12 29.85
N GLN A 688 -12.06 14.71 30.28
CA GLN A 688 -12.65 15.89 29.68
C GLN A 688 -11.65 17.05 29.67
N VAL A 689 -11.05 17.37 30.82
CA VAL A 689 -10.07 18.47 30.92
C VAL A 689 -8.92 18.22 29.97
N ALA A 690 -8.33 17.02 30.00
CA ALA A 690 -7.22 16.66 29.12
C ALA A 690 -7.57 16.72 27.62
N LEU A 691 -8.76 16.25 27.23
CA LEU A 691 -9.23 16.30 25.84
C LEU A 691 -9.51 17.74 25.37
N ILE A 692 -10.11 18.59 26.22
CA ILE A 692 -10.34 20.00 25.89
C ILE A 692 -8.99 20.71 25.71
N THR A 693 -8.02 20.48 26.60
CA THR A 693 -6.67 21.04 26.46
C THR A 693 -5.98 20.54 25.19
N LEU A 694 -6.11 19.24 24.88
CA LEU A 694 -5.55 18.66 23.66
C LEU A 694 -6.19 19.24 22.39
N MET A 695 -7.51 19.41 22.36
CA MET A 695 -8.24 19.99 21.22
C MET A 695 -8.01 21.50 21.04
N ALA A 696 -7.57 22.19 22.10
CA ALA A 696 -7.21 23.60 22.01
C ALA A 696 -5.87 23.82 21.30
N GLN A 697 -5.00 22.81 21.35
CA GLN A 697 -3.78 22.66 20.55
C GLN A 697 -4.10 21.93 19.21
#